data_AF-A0A5C5WBF4-F1
#
_entry.id   AF-A0A5C5WBF4-F1
#
_cell.length_a   1.000
_cell.length_b   1.000
_cell.length_c   1.000
_cell.angle_alpha   90.00
_cell.angle_beta   90.00
_cell.angle_gamma   90.00
#
_symmetry.space_group_name_H-M   'P 1'
#
loop_
_entity.id
_entity.type
_entity.pdbx_description
1 polymer ?
#
loop_
_entity_poly.entity_id
_entity_poly.type
_entity_poly.pdbx_seq_one_letter_code
_entity_poly.pdbx_strand_id
1 'polypeptide(L)'
;MAPWNRRAPARRRRVANRVASLETLETRALLTTISSTLLDAGIDEVLSIDAPLSFSGPTADHVEINHSAALELTEGTFAVAFSVARDDDKLTLFSKDHVGLEQGGHLLLWVVGDQVEARLESDTQSVRVHSAKGAIKPGVQHQVAVSFGDQGFRLYVDGLIADAKVDYDQGIELNDNSLVLGASTIARTDERPNLSDGFWGTITDFAVYDDQLGLEAAAAMAGVTPTPLVRPEEIEGVTTGTDNGEMLFGSIVDGGYGNDLVYGTQGDDRLDGGHGEDILNGGDGDDLLISRSDGREPVIAQIYDNTDDPYGEVDPTTRTLYADQPIAADDHLTGGDGADTFRFEILINAKERILFKHTRNDGTIDWRGVTGENRLVHDHWVDRIGDDVIADFNRAEGDKIEFVGHTVDVYLVEWIDSDGDGVLDASVIYVQSNQGSAGAHNKDQLGTVTVYGDLIREGDYTVHAHANYGIVETIGELGEALAPKYSTPIVTEGVSRWAHPEVNEATPLPSGAVFAIGEPVSFNGTNDDALQVAPNSAFEAENGTFTLRFTVDDSAPQQGLFSKDHTGYQEGGHLTAWVHDNRVKVRLQSDTESITLQSSRYSVVAGQEHHMAISFGDTGMRLYLDGELVDLEIDFTAGIAANENPLTLGASAVARDGARANLRDPLSGSLHELAFYDRALSRREIARLAGPPNTGPQVTAGTTGTGLDAVVDTIVLDPGLRASISPEEIADGARAADGMNALILEAIRATDVAFDGHFDRWDLYDVNHYLRREHLAEWTDLHGDDEAGVETGFHLVQGDGALTRWFGDDNAVNTVADGLYHLGFEIRGERLVNEDGNANASLDDVAFWLNELLADDLLAGTLAEPDAVDAAFAGQI
;
A
#
# COMPACT_ATOMS: atom_id res chain seq x y z
N MET A 1 84.63 24.31 -11.40
CA MET A 1 84.77 24.06 -9.95
C MET A 1 84.27 22.66 -9.67
N ALA A 2 85.08 21.86 -8.98
CA ALA A 2 84.95 20.42 -8.76
C ALA A 2 84.02 20.10 -7.54
N PRO A 3 83.92 18.85 -7.04
CA PRO A 3 83.05 17.78 -7.53
C PRO A 3 82.23 17.05 -6.40
N TRP A 4 81.36 16.11 -6.79
CA TRP A 4 80.93 14.87 -6.12
C TRP A 4 81.06 14.71 -4.58
N ASN A 5 79.96 14.34 -3.90
CA ASN A 5 79.99 13.17 -3.00
C ASN A 5 78.63 12.51 -2.70
N ARG A 6 78.63 11.18 -2.76
CA ARG A 6 77.54 10.23 -2.47
C ARG A 6 77.26 10.12 -0.96
N ARG A 7 76.00 9.85 -0.57
CA ARG A 7 75.68 8.99 0.59
C ARG A 7 74.54 8.01 0.27
N ALA A 8 74.68 6.82 0.84
CA ALA A 8 74.13 5.51 0.52
C ALA A 8 72.61 5.36 0.32
N PRO A 9 72.14 4.34 -0.44
CA PRO A 9 70.75 3.89 -0.34
C PRO A 9 70.55 3.22 1.03
N ALA A 10 69.54 3.68 1.77
CA ALA A 10 69.03 2.95 2.92
C ALA A 10 68.57 1.56 2.45
N ARG A 11 68.96 0.53 3.21
CA ARG A 11 68.60 -0.86 2.96
C ARG A 11 67.09 -0.98 2.83
N ARG A 12 66.58 -1.40 1.67
CA ARG A 12 65.23 -1.97 1.57
C ARG A 12 65.21 -3.18 2.50
N ARG A 13 64.51 -3.08 3.65
CA ARG A 13 64.05 -4.27 4.37
C ARG A 13 63.14 -5.00 3.38
N ARG A 14 63.47 -6.26 3.07
CA ARG A 14 62.49 -7.16 2.45
C ARG A 14 61.35 -7.25 3.45
N VAL A 15 60.19 -6.70 3.08
CA VAL A 15 58.92 -7.01 3.75
C VAL A 15 58.64 -8.47 3.36
N ALA A 16 58.60 -9.34 4.36
CA ALA A 16 58.27 -10.74 4.16
C ALA A 16 56.77 -10.87 4.38
N ASN A 17 56.05 -11.44 3.40
CA ASN A 17 54.67 -11.88 3.60
C ASN A 17 54.61 -12.76 4.85
N ARG A 18 53.76 -12.42 5.82
CA ARG A 18 53.53 -13.24 7.01
C ARG A 18 52.28 -14.08 6.76
N VAL A 19 52.48 -15.30 6.25
CA VAL A 19 51.42 -16.29 6.13
C VAL A 19 51.43 -17.12 7.42
N ALA A 20 50.32 -17.13 8.15
CA ALA A 20 50.14 -17.94 9.37
C ALA A 20 49.01 -18.95 9.15
N SER A 21 49.22 -20.21 9.56
CA SER A 21 48.16 -21.21 9.64
C SER A 21 47.61 -21.27 11.07
N LEU A 22 46.30 -21.49 11.25
CA LEU A 22 45.66 -21.58 12.57
C LEU A 22 46.38 -22.56 13.54
N GLU A 23 46.90 -23.68 13.04
CA GLU A 23 47.70 -24.63 13.85
C GLU A 23 48.99 -24.04 14.47
N THR A 24 49.46 -22.87 14.00
CA THR A 24 50.65 -22.18 14.55
C THR A 24 50.33 -21.03 15.49
N LEU A 25 49.04 -20.70 15.64
CA LEU A 25 48.50 -19.68 16.53
C LEU A 25 47.87 -20.35 17.78
N GLU A 26 48.51 -21.38 18.34
CA GLU A 26 48.08 -21.91 19.64
C GLU A 26 48.53 -20.99 20.78
N THR A 27 47.53 -20.30 21.33
CA THR A 27 47.36 -19.80 22.70
C THR A 27 48.64 -19.71 23.55
N ARG A 28 49.23 -18.52 23.60
CA ARG A 28 50.17 -18.16 24.66
C ARG A 28 49.59 -17.01 25.48
N ALA A 29 48.82 -17.41 26.49
CA ALA A 29 48.24 -16.60 27.56
C ALA A 29 48.99 -15.29 27.86
N LEU A 30 48.48 -14.21 27.28
CA LEU A 30 48.45 -12.87 27.85
C LEU A 30 47.03 -12.35 27.59
N LEU A 31 46.07 -12.85 28.36
CA LEU A 31 44.70 -12.32 28.37
C LEU A 31 44.77 -10.82 28.66
N THR A 32 44.25 -10.01 27.73
CA THR A 32 43.90 -8.62 28.01
C THR A 32 42.69 -8.61 28.95
N THR A 33 42.48 -7.53 29.71
CA THR A 33 41.32 -7.38 30.62
C THR A 33 39.98 -7.56 29.91
N ILE A 34 39.98 -7.30 28.59
CA ILE A 34 38.89 -7.39 27.65
C ILE A 34 38.47 -8.87 27.45
N SER A 35 39.41 -9.74 27.05
CA SER A 35 39.17 -11.17 26.83
C SER A 35 38.75 -11.91 28.11
N SER A 36 39.24 -11.52 29.29
CA SER A 36 38.80 -12.14 30.55
C SER A 36 37.33 -11.87 30.91
N THR A 37 36.75 -10.76 30.45
CA THR A 37 35.37 -10.38 30.80
C THR A 37 34.35 -11.14 29.95
N LEU A 38 34.65 -11.37 28.67
CA LEU A 38 33.79 -12.16 27.77
C LEU A 38 33.90 -13.66 28.04
N LEU A 39 35.10 -14.17 28.37
CA LEU A 39 35.27 -15.56 28.81
C LEU A 39 34.49 -15.86 30.10
N ASP A 40 34.43 -14.91 31.04
CA ASP A 40 33.61 -15.05 32.25
C ASP A 40 32.09 -15.00 31.95
N ALA A 41 31.69 -14.41 30.80
CA ALA A 41 30.32 -14.41 30.28
C ALA A 41 29.97 -15.65 29.45
N GLY A 42 30.92 -16.58 29.26
CA GLY A 42 30.71 -17.82 28.52
C GLY A 42 30.83 -17.70 27.00
N ILE A 43 31.34 -16.56 26.51
CA ILE A 43 31.56 -16.30 25.09
C ILE A 43 32.97 -16.77 24.72
N ASP A 44 33.08 -17.75 23.84
CA ASP A 44 34.35 -18.36 23.46
C ASP A 44 35.00 -17.61 22.27
N GLU A 45 36.33 -17.46 22.33
CA GLU A 45 37.10 -16.94 21.20
C GLU A 45 37.39 -18.04 20.19
N VAL A 46 37.01 -17.80 18.94
CA VAL A 46 37.27 -18.68 17.80
C VAL A 46 38.66 -18.41 17.21
N LEU A 47 39.07 -17.15 17.20
CA LEU A 47 40.37 -16.70 16.72
C LEU A 47 40.76 -15.40 17.44
N SER A 48 42.00 -15.32 17.93
CA SER A 48 42.55 -14.06 18.47
C SER A 48 44.00 -13.83 18.09
N ILE A 49 44.40 -12.55 18.05
CA ILE A 49 45.77 -12.10 17.79
C ILE A 49 46.19 -11.12 18.89
N ASP A 50 46.77 -11.67 19.95
CA ASP A 50 47.17 -10.93 21.15
C ASP A 50 48.45 -10.07 20.98
N ALA A 51 49.01 -10.02 19.75
CA ALA A 51 50.26 -9.34 19.47
C ALA A 51 50.02 -8.11 18.58
N PRO A 52 50.38 -6.89 19.02
CA PRO A 52 50.20 -5.69 18.21
C PRO A 52 50.85 -5.80 16.83
N LEU A 53 50.06 -5.58 15.80
CA LEU A 53 50.46 -5.54 14.40
C LEU A 53 50.61 -4.08 13.97
N SER A 54 51.73 -3.76 13.32
CA SER A 54 51.96 -2.43 12.74
C SER A 54 52.05 -2.54 11.23
N PHE A 55 51.27 -1.72 10.55
CA PHE A 55 51.14 -1.73 9.10
C PHE A 55 51.65 -0.42 8.51
N SER A 56 52.43 -0.53 7.44
CA SER A 56 53.13 0.61 6.84
C SER A 56 52.39 1.28 5.70
N GLY A 57 51.17 0.86 5.36
CA GLY A 57 50.34 1.40 4.27
C GLY A 57 50.28 0.57 2.99
N PRO A 58 51.42 0.14 2.38
CA PRO A 58 51.38 -0.70 1.19
C PRO A 58 50.69 -2.04 1.43
N THR A 59 49.90 -2.50 0.47
CA THR A 59 49.14 -3.78 0.53
C THR A 59 50.03 -5.03 0.62
N ALA A 60 51.32 -4.92 0.30
CA ALA A 60 52.29 -5.99 0.53
C ALA A 60 52.62 -6.22 2.03
N ASP A 61 52.22 -5.29 2.90
CA ASP A 61 52.35 -5.37 4.34
C ASP A 61 50.98 -5.71 4.91
N HIS A 62 50.60 -6.99 4.86
CA HIS A 62 49.34 -7.54 5.37
C HIS A 62 49.62 -8.84 6.14
N VAL A 63 48.61 -9.32 6.86
CA VAL A 63 48.60 -10.67 7.46
C VAL A 63 47.50 -11.48 6.78
N GLU A 64 47.83 -12.68 6.32
CA GLU A 64 46.86 -13.60 5.72
C GLU A 64 46.71 -14.83 6.62
N ILE A 65 45.47 -15.14 6.96
CA ILE A 65 45.05 -16.26 7.80
C ILE A 65 44.22 -17.18 6.92
N ASN A 66 44.73 -18.40 6.72
CA ASN A 66 44.03 -19.38 5.91
C ASN A 66 42.64 -19.68 6.50
N HIS A 67 41.67 -19.89 5.62
CA HIS A 67 40.34 -20.36 6.02
C HIS A 67 40.41 -21.65 6.85
N SER A 68 39.44 -21.80 7.76
CA SER A 68 39.13 -23.05 8.48
C SER A 68 37.66 -23.10 8.85
N ALA A 69 37.17 -24.30 9.19
CA ALA A 69 35.82 -24.53 9.69
C ALA A 69 35.44 -23.70 10.93
N ALA A 70 36.42 -23.20 11.70
CA ALA A 70 36.14 -22.30 12.82
C ALA A 70 35.57 -20.94 12.35
N LEU A 71 35.86 -20.52 11.12
CA LEU A 71 35.38 -19.26 10.54
C LEU A 71 34.16 -19.47 9.62
N GLU A 72 33.52 -20.65 9.68
CA GLU A 72 32.24 -20.94 9.02
C GLU A 72 31.09 -20.56 9.99
N LEU A 73 30.86 -19.26 10.15
CA LEU A 73 30.00 -18.70 11.21
C LEU A 73 28.66 -18.21 10.65
N THR A 74 27.55 -18.80 11.09
CA THR A 74 26.18 -18.31 10.80
C THR A 74 25.87 -17.05 11.59
N GLU A 75 26.42 -16.97 12.79
CA GLU A 75 26.43 -15.78 13.65
C GLU A 75 27.85 -15.57 14.18
N GLY A 76 28.23 -14.33 14.47
CA GLY A 76 29.56 -14.07 14.98
C GLY A 76 29.93 -12.60 15.05
N THR A 77 31.07 -12.33 15.68
CA THR A 77 31.55 -10.97 15.90
C THR A 77 33.04 -10.84 15.63
N PHE A 78 33.42 -9.85 14.83
CA PHE A 78 34.81 -9.46 14.57
C PHE A 78 35.13 -8.18 15.33
N ALA A 79 35.99 -8.27 16.35
CA ALA A 79 36.40 -7.14 17.17
C ALA A 79 37.85 -6.73 16.87
N VAL A 80 38.09 -5.42 16.74
CA VAL A 80 39.38 -4.85 16.39
C VAL A 80 39.68 -3.63 17.25
N ALA A 81 40.80 -3.63 17.96
CA ALA A 81 41.35 -2.41 18.57
C ALA A 81 42.47 -1.87 17.68
N PHE A 82 42.37 -0.61 17.26
CA PHE A 82 43.33 -0.02 16.32
C PHE A 82 43.58 1.47 16.55
N SER A 83 44.63 1.99 15.92
CA SER A 83 44.83 3.43 15.70
C SER A 83 45.32 3.67 14.29
N VAL A 84 44.68 4.60 13.57
CA VAL A 84 45.14 5.05 12.26
C VAL A 84 46.18 6.16 12.42
N ALA A 85 47.19 6.21 11.54
CA ALA A 85 48.17 7.29 11.58
C ALA A 85 47.77 8.51 10.72
N ARG A 86 46.77 8.36 9.85
CA ARG A 86 46.13 9.39 9.02
C ARG A 86 44.77 8.87 8.52
N ASP A 87 43.92 9.78 8.09
CA ASP A 87 42.53 9.59 7.66
C ASP A 87 42.31 9.92 6.17
N ASP A 88 43.31 10.48 5.47
CA ASP A 88 43.15 10.96 4.08
C ASP A 88 42.89 9.87 3.00
N ASP A 89 42.95 8.57 3.34
CA ASP A 89 42.83 7.44 2.40
C ASP A 89 41.80 6.40 2.91
N LYS A 90 41.34 5.51 2.02
CA LYS A 90 40.59 4.30 2.41
C LYS A 90 41.56 3.26 2.99
N LEU A 91 41.38 2.91 4.26
CA LEU A 91 42.30 2.05 5.03
C LEU A 91 41.59 0.77 5.51
N THR A 92 41.94 -0.39 4.96
CA THR A 92 41.25 -1.65 5.31
C THR A 92 41.77 -2.24 6.62
N LEU A 93 40.89 -2.44 7.61
CA LEU A 93 41.25 -3.15 8.85
C LEU A 93 41.34 -4.65 8.59
N PHE A 94 40.27 -5.24 8.05
CA PHE A 94 40.26 -6.63 7.62
C PHE A 94 39.31 -6.88 6.45
N SER A 95 39.54 -7.99 5.76
CA SER A 95 38.69 -8.50 4.69
C SER A 95 38.63 -10.03 4.70
N LYS A 96 37.43 -10.57 4.49
CA LYS A 96 37.15 -11.96 4.17
C LYS A 96 36.12 -11.92 3.04
N ASP A 97 36.61 -11.69 1.84
CA ASP A 97 35.81 -11.16 0.72
C ASP A 97 36.11 -11.92 -0.58
N HIS A 98 35.12 -12.04 -1.47
CA HIS A 98 35.21 -12.76 -2.75
C HIS A 98 34.80 -11.85 -3.93
N VAL A 99 34.81 -12.36 -5.17
CA VAL A 99 34.42 -11.60 -6.37
C VAL A 99 32.98 -11.91 -6.76
N GLY A 100 32.14 -10.88 -6.85
CA GLY A 100 30.71 -11.02 -7.16
C GLY A 100 29.90 -11.32 -5.90
N LEU A 101 28.63 -11.69 -6.04
CA LEU A 101 27.81 -12.14 -4.91
C LEU A 101 27.88 -13.67 -4.73
N GLU A 102 28.48 -14.40 -5.69
CA GLU A 102 28.50 -15.86 -5.65
C GLU A 102 29.03 -16.39 -4.31
N GLN A 103 28.24 -17.28 -3.70
CA GLN A 103 28.44 -17.93 -2.40
C GLN A 103 28.12 -17.09 -1.15
N GLY A 104 27.93 -15.77 -1.19
CA GLY A 104 27.57 -14.99 0.01
C GLY A 104 28.57 -15.04 1.18
N GLY A 105 28.33 -14.27 2.24
CA GLY A 105 29.19 -14.16 3.42
C GLY A 105 30.44 -13.29 3.25
N HIS A 106 30.40 -12.27 2.37
CA HIS A 106 31.60 -11.47 2.05
C HIS A 106 31.72 -10.29 3.01
N LEU A 107 32.61 -10.40 3.99
CA LEU A 107 32.74 -9.44 5.07
C LEU A 107 33.95 -8.53 4.88
N LEU A 108 33.76 -7.23 5.05
CA LEU A 108 34.85 -6.26 4.98
C LEU A 108 34.68 -5.09 5.95
N LEU A 109 35.78 -4.65 6.54
CA LEU A 109 35.81 -3.51 7.45
C LEU A 109 36.96 -2.56 7.09
N TRP A 110 36.64 -1.30 6.84
CA TRP A 110 37.63 -0.26 6.52
C TRP A 110 37.35 1.05 7.25
N VAL A 111 38.33 1.95 7.22
CA VAL A 111 38.18 3.36 7.58
C VAL A 111 38.17 4.18 6.28
N VAL A 112 37.15 4.99 6.05
CA VAL A 112 37.08 5.95 4.92
C VAL A 112 37.06 7.35 5.50
N GLY A 113 38.12 8.13 5.27
CA GLY A 113 38.21 9.41 5.96
C GLY A 113 38.35 9.18 7.46
N ASP A 114 37.43 9.75 8.22
CA ASP A 114 37.29 9.64 9.67
C ASP A 114 36.09 8.74 10.10
N GLN A 115 35.54 7.96 9.16
CA GLN A 115 34.44 7.01 9.38
C GLN A 115 34.93 5.57 9.32
N VAL A 116 34.28 4.68 10.08
CA VAL A 116 34.39 3.23 9.93
C VAL A 116 33.22 2.77 9.07
N GLU A 117 33.45 1.90 8.09
CA GLU A 117 32.36 1.23 7.38
C GLU A 117 32.63 -0.26 7.31
N ALA A 118 31.58 -1.04 7.58
CA ALA A 118 31.54 -2.47 7.38
C ALA A 118 30.58 -2.82 6.24
N ARG A 119 30.90 -3.89 5.52
CA ARG A 119 30.07 -4.45 4.45
C ARG A 119 29.95 -5.95 4.63
N LEU A 120 28.74 -6.47 4.49
CA LEU A 120 28.46 -7.89 4.41
C LEU A 120 27.59 -8.15 3.18
N GLU A 121 28.00 -9.10 2.33
CA GLU A 121 27.28 -9.44 1.09
C GLU A 121 26.78 -10.88 1.14
N SER A 122 25.52 -11.11 0.75
CA SER A 122 24.91 -12.43 0.53
C SER A 122 25.07 -12.81 -0.94
N ASP A 123 24.41 -13.88 -1.37
CA ASP A 123 24.35 -14.24 -2.78
C ASP A 123 23.40 -13.38 -3.63
N THR A 124 22.60 -12.52 -2.97
CA THR A 124 21.59 -11.65 -3.59
C THR A 124 21.75 -10.16 -3.26
N GLN A 125 22.34 -9.79 -2.13
CA GLN A 125 22.33 -8.42 -1.60
C GLN A 125 23.70 -8.02 -1.02
N SER A 126 23.99 -6.71 -1.03
CA SER A 126 25.19 -6.11 -0.43
C SER A 126 24.75 -5.07 0.59
N VAL A 127 25.02 -5.32 1.86
CA VAL A 127 24.59 -4.47 2.97
C VAL A 127 25.79 -3.78 3.60
N ARG A 128 25.60 -2.51 3.99
CA ARG A 128 26.65 -1.69 4.63
C ARG A 128 26.13 -1.05 5.90
N VAL A 129 27.02 -0.98 6.88
CA VAL A 129 26.85 -0.22 8.11
C VAL A 129 28.05 0.69 8.31
N HIS A 130 27.86 1.89 8.82
CA HIS A 130 28.93 2.89 8.91
C HIS A 130 28.78 3.83 10.10
N SER A 131 29.90 4.28 10.66
CA SER A 131 29.88 5.25 11.75
C SER A 131 29.67 6.68 11.25
N ALA A 132 29.24 7.57 12.14
CA ALA A 132 29.23 9.01 11.88
C ALA A 132 30.63 9.56 11.50
N LYS A 133 30.66 10.66 10.74
CA LYS A 133 31.89 11.40 10.43
C LYS A 133 32.57 11.89 11.70
N GLY A 134 33.89 11.77 11.74
CA GLY A 134 34.72 12.18 12.87
C GLY A 134 34.79 11.15 14.02
N ALA A 135 34.21 9.96 13.84
CA ALA A 135 34.27 8.87 14.82
C ALA A 135 35.71 8.43 15.08
N ILE A 136 36.55 8.38 14.04
CA ILE A 136 37.95 7.98 14.12
C ILE A 136 38.87 9.19 14.07
N LYS A 137 39.82 9.26 15.02
CA LYS A 137 40.81 10.34 15.10
C LYS A 137 42.23 9.79 14.91
N PRO A 138 43.03 10.33 13.96
CA PRO A 138 44.41 9.91 13.79
C PRO A 138 45.23 9.99 15.09
N GLY A 139 45.91 8.89 15.41
CA GLY A 139 46.75 8.75 16.61
C GLY A 139 45.99 8.47 17.90
N VAL A 140 44.66 8.32 17.86
CA VAL A 140 43.83 7.86 18.99
C VAL A 140 43.59 6.35 18.83
N GLN A 141 43.56 5.64 19.96
CA GLN A 141 43.15 4.24 19.98
C GLN A 141 41.62 4.16 19.98
N HIS A 142 41.07 3.37 19.08
CA HIS A 142 39.65 3.05 18.98
C HIS A 142 39.44 1.54 19.09
N GLN A 143 38.24 1.15 19.52
CA GLN A 143 37.73 -0.21 19.45
C GLN A 143 36.56 -0.22 18.46
N VAL A 144 36.48 -1.25 17.63
CA VAL A 144 35.37 -1.48 16.72
C VAL A 144 34.97 -2.95 16.80
N ALA A 145 33.67 -3.23 16.73
CA ALA A 145 33.17 -4.57 16.52
C ALA A 145 32.16 -4.60 15.37
N VAL A 146 32.18 -5.65 14.57
CA VAL A 146 31.17 -5.93 13.57
C VAL A 146 30.53 -7.26 13.91
N SER A 147 29.22 -7.27 14.13
CA SER A 147 28.45 -8.42 14.62
C SER A 147 27.36 -8.78 13.60
N PHE A 148 27.13 -10.07 13.36
CA PHE A 148 26.13 -10.58 12.42
C PHE A 148 25.49 -11.87 12.97
N GLY A 149 24.29 -12.21 12.50
CA GLY A 149 23.46 -13.31 12.99
C GLY A 149 21.98 -12.90 13.01
N ASP A 150 21.14 -13.66 13.71
CA ASP A 150 19.67 -13.50 13.76
C ASP A 150 19.19 -12.11 14.22
N GLN A 151 20.06 -11.33 14.87
CA GLN A 151 19.76 -9.96 15.30
C GLN A 151 20.27 -8.87 14.31
N GLY A 152 20.62 -9.28 13.10
CA GLY A 152 21.06 -8.40 12.02
C GLY A 152 22.55 -8.05 12.00
N PHE A 153 22.96 -7.27 11.01
CA PHE A 153 24.34 -6.80 10.83
C PHE A 153 24.59 -5.48 11.55
N ARG A 154 25.47 -5.46 12.55
CA ARG A 154 25.69 -4.32 13.47
C ARG A 154 27.15 -3.88 13.49
N LEU A 155 27.37 -2.57 13.50
CA LEU A 155 28.67 -1.94 13.72
C LEU A 155 28.68 -1.26 15.09
N TYR A 156 29.70 -1.55 15.88
CA TYR A 156 29.99 -0.87 17.13
C TYR A 156 31.28 -0.07 17.01
N VAL A 157 31.31 1.16 17.52
CA VAL A 157 32.51 1.99 17.64
C VAL A 157 32.65 2.47 19.08
N ASP A 158 33.81 2.21 19.68
CA ASP A 158 34.15 2.54 21.07
C ASP A 158 33.08 2.09 22.07
N GLY A 159 32.45 0.94 21.80
CA GLY A 159 31.46 0.30 22.67
C GLY A 159 30.02 0.77 22.49
N LEU A 160 29.74 1.63 21.50
CA LEU A 160 28.39 2.10 21.15
C LEU A 160 27.98 1.55 19.78
N ILE A 161 26.68 1.27 19.57
CA ILE A 161 26.17 0.98 18.21
C ILE A 161 26.36 2.24 17.37
N ALA A 162 27.00 2.07 16.23
CA ALA A 162 27.24 3.12 15.26
C ALA A 162 26.26 3.07 14.09
N ASP A 163 25.84 1.86 13.67
CA ASP A 163 24.85 1.60 12.61
C ASP A 163 24.46 0.11 12.64
N ALA A 164 23.26 -0.23 12.18
CA ALA A 164 22.70 -1.58 12.20
C ALA A 164 21.74 -1.84 11.02
N LYS A 165 21.67 -3.10 10.59
CA LYS A 165 20.77 -3.62 9.57
C LYS A 165 20.10 -4.87 10.13
N VAL A 166 18.99 -4.64 10.83
CA VAL A 166 18.34 -5.63 11.70
C VAL A 166 17.72 -6.79 10.91
N ASP A 167 17.21 -6.51 9.70
CA ASP A 167 16.57 -7.51 8.82
C ASP A 167 17.56 -8.33 7.97
N TYR A 168 18.86 -8.26 8.29
CA TYR A 168 19.91 -8.91 7.52
C TYR A 168 20.68 -9.94 8.36
N ASP A 169 20.22 -11.18 8.29
CA ASP A 169 20.64 -12.32 9.11
C ASP A 169 21.78 -13.17 8.49
N GLN A 170 22.25 -12.81 7.30
CA GLN A 170 23.29 -13.56 6.61
C GLN A 170 24.60 -13.60 7.42
N GLY A 171 25.10 -14.80 7.69
CA GLY A 171 26.42 -15.04 8.28
C GLY A 171 27.55 -15.09 7.24
N ILE A 172 28.72 -15.56 7.66
CA ILE A 172 29.91 -15.75 6.80
C ILE A 172 30.23 -17.23 6.52
N GLU A 173 29.34 -18.14 6.90
CA GLU A 173 29.50 -19.59 6.82
C GLU A 173 29.74 -20.12 5.41
N LEU A 174 29.27 -19.39 4.40
CA LEU A 174 29.41 -19.77 3.00
C LEU A 174 30.73 -19.31 2.37
N ASN A 175 31.57 -18.58 3.10
CA ASN A 175 32.77 -17.96 2.57
C ASN A 175 34.07 -18.72 2.94
N ASP A 176 34.58 -19.48 1.98
CA ASP A 176 35.79 -20.29 2.12
C ASP A 176 37.12 -19.51 1.96
N ASN A 177 37.08 -18.18 1.82
CA ASN A 177 38.30 -17.39 1.61
C ASN A 177 39.09 -17.14 2.90
N SER A 178 40.39 -16.91 2.72
CA SER A 178 41.29 -16.45 3.77
C SER A 178 40.82 -15.13 4.38
N LEU A 179 41.02 -14.96 5.68
CA LEU A 179 40.89 -13.68 6.36
C LEU A 179 42.21 -12.90 6.21
N VAL A 180 42.11 -11.65 5.74
CA VAL A 180 43.26 -10.77 5.49
C VAL A 180 43.16 -9.54 6.37
N LEU A 181 44.19 -9.27 7.17
CA LEU A 181 44.30 -8.05 7.97
C LEU A 181 45.23 -7.04 7.31
N GLY A 182 44.83 -5.77 7.31
CA GLY A 182 45.63 -4.65 6.82
C GLY A 182 45.63 -4.44 5.30
N ALA A 183 44.78 -5.16 4.56
CA ALA A 183 44.54 -4.96 3.14
C ALA A 183 43.17 -5.55 2.74
N SER A 184 42.62 -5.06 1.63
CA SER A 184 41.39 -5.58 1.01
C SER A 184 41.73 -6.54 -0.14
N THR A 185 40.89 -7.54 -0.36
CA THR A 185 40.97 -8.50 -1.48
C THR A 185 40.09 -8.13 -2.70
N ILE A 186 39.57 -6.89 -2.77
CA ILE A 186 38.52 -6.41 -3.72
C ILE A 186 38.86 -6.43 -5.25
N ALA A 187 39.95 -7.06 -5.74
CA ALA A 187 40.21 -7.17 -7.19
C ALA A 187 41.05 -8.40 -7.62
N ARG A 188 41.14 -8.82 -8.90
CA ARG A 188 40.35 -9.82 -9.67
C ARG A 188 41.31 -10.85 -10.33
N THR A 189 40.77 -12.00 -10.79
CA THR A 189 41.27 -13.06 -11.71
C THR A 189 42.36 -14.06 -11.24
N ASP A 190 41.89 -15.30 -11.08
CA ASP A 190 42.39 -16.66 -11.35
C ASP A 190 43.82 -17.09 -10.99
N GLU A 191 44.78 -16.21 -10.67
CA GLU A 191 46.13 -16.69 -10.35
C GLU A 191 46.85 -16.03 -9.16
N ARG A 192 46.44 -14.88 -8.59
CA ARG A 192 46.86 -14.33 -7.26
C ARG A 192 45.89 -13.23 -6.75
N PRO A 193 45.68 -13.06 -5.43
CA PRO A 193 44.87 -11.94 -4.90
C PRO A 193 45.54 -10.59 -5.22
N ASN A 194 44.84 -9.67 -5.89
CA ASN A 194 45.29 -8.27 -6.01
C ASN A 194 44.79 -7.50 -4.80
N LEU A 195 45.68 -7.29 -3.84
CA LEU A 195 45.36 -6.55 -2.63
C LEU A 195 45.26 -5.03 -2.90
N SER A 196 44.20 -4.39 -2.41
CA SER A 196 43.97 -2.94 -2.44
C SER A 196 43.87 -2.34 -1.02
N ASP A 197 43.85 -1.00 -0.94
CA ASP A 197 43.44 -0.25 0.27
C ASP A 197 44.15 -0.64 1.57
N GLY A 198 45.49 -0.60 1.54
CA GLY A 198 46.31 -1.05 2.66
C GLY A 198 46.24 -0.14 3.89
N PHE A 199 46.45 -0.73 5.06
CA PHE A 199 46.28 -0.06 6.35
C PHE A 199 47.53 0.71 6.78
N TRP A 200 47.34 1.95 7.23
CA TRP A 200 48.40 2.76 7.83
C TRP A 200 48.11 3.02 9.31
N GLY A 201 48.60 2.14 10.16
CA GLY A 201 48.29 2.21 11.58
C GLY A 201 48.79 1.00 12.38
N THR A 202 48.23 0.84 13.57
CA THR A 202 48.46 -0.33 14.42
C THR A 202 47.14 -0.99 14.76
N ILE A 203 47.06 -2.30 14.60
CA ILE A 203 46.00 -3.14 15.19
C ILE A 203 46.61 -3.71 16.47
N THR A 204 46.11 -3.28 17.63
CA THR A 204 46.62 -3.68 18.93
C THR A 204 45.95 -4.93 19.47
N ASP A 205 44.73 -5.21 19.01
CA ASP A 205 43.95 -6.38 19.38
C ASP A 205 43.04 -6.78 18.21
N PHE A 206 42.83 -8.07 18.01
CA PHE A 206 41.91 -8.63 17.01
C PHE A 206 41.36 -9.95 17.52
N ALA A 207 40.04 -10.09 17.56
CA ALA A 207 39.36 -11.29 18.00
C ALA A 207 38.13 -11.59 17.13
N VAL A 208 37.81 -12.86 16.99
CA VAL A 208 36.60 -13.39 16.36
C VAL A 208 35.90 -14.28 17.38
N TYR A 209 34.61 -14.05 17.55
CA TYR A 209 33.70 -14.81 18.40
C TYR A 209 32.67 -15.51 17.52
N ASP A 210 32.25 -16.70 17.91
CA ASP A 210 31.15 -17.46 17.30
C ASP A 210 29.77 -17.03 17.80
N ASP A 211 29.71 -16.06 18.72
CA ASP A 211 28.47 -15.43 19.16
C ASP A 211 28.27 -14.04 18.52
N GLN A 212 27.01 -13.71 18.25
CA GLN A 212 26.60 -12.34 17.92
C GLN A 212 26.60 -11.47 19.19
N LEU A 213 27.56 -10.55 19.31
CA LEU A 213 27.69 -9.71 20.49
C LEU A 213 26.62 -8.61 20.51
N GLY A 214 25.90 -8.53 21.63
CA GLY A 214 25.06 -7.38 21.98
C GLY A 214 25.84 -6.19 22.54
N LEU A 215 25.13 -5.08 22.76
CA LEU A 215 25.69 -3.81 23.22
C LEU A 215 26.48 -3.91 24.55
N GLU A 216 26.02 -4.73 25.52
CA GLU A 216 26.73 -4.89 26.79
C GLU A 216 28.13 -5.52 26.61
N ALA A 217 28.23 -6.55 25.75
CA ALA A 217 29.49 -7.21 25.45
C ALA A 217 30.42 -6.29 24.64
N ALA A 218 29.89 -5.54 23.67
CA ALA A 218 30.65 -4.55 22.91
C ALA A 218 31.16 -3.39 23.79
N ALA A 219 30.35 -2.90 24.73
CA ALA A 219 30.74 -1.87 25.68
C ALA A 219 31.80 -2.37 26.68
N ALA A 220 31.64 -3.59 27.20
CA ALA A 220 32.64 -4.24 28.05
C ALA A 220 33.98 -4.41 27.31
N MET A 221 33.95 -4.75 26.02
CA MET A 221 35.12 -4.84 25.17
C MET A 221 35.84 -3.49 24.99
N ALA A 222 35.09 -2.38 24.91
CA ALA A 222 35.66 -1.04 24.83
C ALA A 222 36.14 -0.48 26.18
N GLY A 223 35.94 -1.22 27.29
CA GLY A 223 36.25 -0.74 28.64
C GLY A 223 35.32 0.39 29.10
N VAL A 224 34.16 0.52 28.45
CA VAL A 224 33.10 1.46 28.80
C VAL A 224 32.16 0.77 29.77
N THR A 225 31.84 1.42 30.89
CA THR A 225 30.73 0.96 31.74
C THR A 225 29.47 1.60 31.16
N PRO A 226 28.57 0.86 30.50
CA PRO A 226 27.31 1.45 30.09
C PRO A 226 26.63 1.99 31.35
N THR A 227 26.17 3.25 31.30
CA THR A 227 25.10 3.71 32.21
C THR A 227 24.01 2.64 32.13
N PRO A 228 23.51 2.09 33.24
CA PRO A 228 22.77 0.83 33.23
C PRO A 228 21.58 0.94 32.28
N LEU A 229 21.74 0.31 31.11
CA LEU A 229 20.66 -0.09 30.22
C LEU A 229 19.98 -1.24 30.94
N VAL A 230 18.65 -1.18 31.06
CA VAL A 230 17.89 -2.28 31.63
C VAL A 230 18.08 -3.47 30.69
N ARG A 231 18.50 -4.62 31.23
CA ARG A 231 18.73 -5.83 30.40
C ARG A 231 17.39 -6.31 29.82
N PRO A 232 17.34 -6.75 28.55
CA PRO A 232 16.12 -7.25 27.91
C PRO A 232 15.43 -8.38 28.68
N GLU A 233 16.20 -9.19 29.42
CA GLU A 233 15.68 -10.34 30.17
C GLU A 233 15.02 -9.99 31.52
N GLU A 234 15.07 -8.72 31.98
CA GLU A 234 14.51 -8.27 33.26
C GLU A 234 13.35 -7.24 33.13
N ILE A 235 12.85 -6.94 31.93
CA ILE A 235 11.84 -5.89 31.74
C ILE A 235 10.41 -6.42 31.91
N GLU A 236 9.94 -6.48 33.16
CA GLU A 236 8.51 -6.27 33.48
C GLU A 236 8.28 -4.79 33.90
N GLY A 237 8.80 -3.81 33.15
CA GLY A 237 8.73 -2.38 33.53
C GLY A 237 8.89 -1.38 32.38
N VAL A 238 8.52 -0.12 32.64
CA VAL A 238 8.61 1.00 31.66
C VAL A 238 10.04 1.53 31.60
N THR A 239 10.62 1.60 30.40
CA THR A 239 11.86 2.34 30.10
C THR A 239 11.50 3.80 29.81
N THR A 240 12.13 4.76 30.49
CA THR A 240 11.88 6.20 30.31
C THR A 240 13.18 6.93 29.97
N GLY A 241 13.21 7.67 28.87
CA GLY A 241 14.33 8.51 28.42
C GLY A 241 14.47 9.82 29.21
N THR A 242 15.40 10.66 28.79
CA THR A 242 15.71 11.96 29.42
C THR A 242 15.37 13.15 28.52
N ASP A 243 16.07 14.28 28.68
CA ASP A 243 15.87 15.48 27.85
C ASP A 243 16.91 15.59 26.71
N ASN A 244 17.55 14.47 26.37
CA ASN A 244 18.59 14.38 25.35
C ASN A 244 18.21 13.27 24.36
N GLY A 245 18.59 13.43 23.10
CA GLY A 245 18.44 12.34 22.14
C GLY A 245 19.22 11.09 22.57
N GLU A 246 18.52 9.96 22.59
CA GLU A 246 18.93 8.69 23.16
C GLU A 246 18.63 7.52 22.21
N MET A 247 19.20 6.35 22.52
CA MET A 247 18.83 5.10 21.88
C MET A 247 18.24 4.19 22.96
N LEU A 248 16.97 3.85 22.84
CA LEU A 248 16.18 3.15 23.85
C LEU A 248 15.69 1.80 23.32
N PHE A 249 15.61 0.82 24.23
CA PHE A 249 15.16 -0.54 23.92
C PHE A 249 14.20 -1.06 24.99
N GLY A 250 13.14 -1.77 24.60
CA GLY A 250 12.28 -2.51 25.50
C GLY A 250 10.83 -2.60 25.03
N SER A 251 10.02 -3.37 25.77
CA SER A 251 8.62 -3.61 25.41
C SER A 251 7.65 -2.52 25.84
N ILE A 252 8.07 -1.63 26.74
CA ILE A 252 7.34 -0.41 27.08
C ILE A 252 8.35 0.72 27.21
N VAL A 253 8.38 1.63 26.23
CA VAL A 253 9.33 2.76 26.15
C VAL A 253 8.59 4.10 26.08
N ASP A 254 9.12 5.09 26.79
CA ASP A 254 8.79 6.52 26.66
C ASP A 254 10.11 7.27 26.42
N GLY A 255 10.29 7.85 25.23
CA GLY A 255 11.50 8.58 24.83
C GLY A 255 11.74 9.85 25.63
N GLY A 256 10.68 10.46 26.16
CA GLY A 256 10.79 11.70 26.91
C GLY A 256 10.97 12.89 25.97
N TYR A 257 12.11 13.58 26.03
CA TYR A 257 12.42 14.70 25.14
C TYR A 257 13.75 14.50 24.43
N GLY A 258 13.86 15.00 23.20
CA GLY A 258 15.05 14.88 22.37
C GLY A 258 14.72 14.08 21.13
N ASN A 259 15.65 14.04 20.18
CA ASN A 259 15.50 13.21 18.98
C ASN A 259 15.98 11.80 19.32
N ASP A 260 15.07 10.85 19.50
CA ASP A 260 15.32 9.52 20.02
C ASP A 260 15.30 8.43 18.94
N LEU A 261 16.07 7.37 19.18
CA LEU A 261 15.99 6.11 18.44
C LEU A 261 15.39 5.04 19.36
N VAL A 262 14.14 4.66 19.13
CA VAL A 262 13.39 3.74 19.98
C VAL A 262 13.16 2.42 19.25
N TYR A 263 13.62 1.32 19.84
CA TYR A 263 13.48 -0.02 19.30
C TYR A 263 12.70 -0.92 20.26
N GLY A 264 11.71 -1.63 19.74
CA GLY A 264 11.06 -2.72 20.44
C GLY A 264 11.92 -3.98 20.45
N THR A 265 11.26 -5.08 20.75
CA THR A 265 11.79 -6.40 21.03
C THR A 265 11.10 -7.41 20.11
N GLN A 266 10.93 -8.63 20.61
CA GLN A 266 10.07 -9.61 19.96
C GLN A 266 8.80 -9.76 20.82
N GLY A 267 7.64 -9.68 20.18
CA GLY A 267 6.31 -9.67 20.79
C GLY A 267 5.76 -8.26 20.96
N ASP A 268 4.47 -8.18 21.33
CA ASP A 268 3.70 -6.93 21.38
C ASP A 268 4.28 -5.86 22.32
N ASP A 269 4.73 -4.75 21.74
CA ASP A 269 5.42 -3.66 22.40
C ASP A 269 4.63 -2.35 22.39
N ARG A 270 4.97 -1.43 23.31
CA ARG A 270 4.42 -0.08 23.38
C ARG A 270 5.55 0.93 23.39
N LEU A 271 5.75 1.61 22.27
CA LEU A 271 6.83 2.57 22.06
C LEU A 271 6.25 3.97 21.92
N ASP A 272 6.67 4.90 22.77
CA ASP A 272 6.29 6.31 22.72
C ASP A 272 7.55 7.13 22.48
N GLY A 273 7.62 7.81 21.33
CA GLY A 273 8.78 8.62 20.94
C GLY A 273 9.02 9.77 21.90
N GLY A 274 7.95 10.29 22.51
CA GLY A 274 8.03 11.47 23.34
C GLY A 274 7.98 12.74 22.48
N HIS A 275 8.92 13.65 22.69
CA HIS A 275 8.99 14.94 22.02
C HIS A 275 10.32 15.06 21.28
N GLY A 276 10.30 15.22 19.96
CA GLY A 276 11.49 15.43 19.15
C GLY A 276 11.23 15.04 17.71
N GLU A 277 12.31 14.83 16.96
CA GLU A 277 12.25 14.05 15.71
C GLU A 277 12.74 12.64 16.05
N ASP A 278 11.82 11.70 16.16
CA ASP A 278 12.09 10.37 16.67
C ASP A 278 12.09 9.32 15.57
N ILE A 279 12.82 8.23 15.78
CA ILE A 279 12.77 7.04 14.94
C ILE A 279 12.31 5.87 15.80
N LEU A 280 11.15 5.31 15.49
CA LEU A 280 10.56 4.19 16.19
C LEU A 280 10.58 2.96 15.29
N ASN A 281 10.99 1.81 15.85
CA ASN A 281 10.93 0.51 15.20
C ASN A 281 10.30 -0.50 16.17
N GLY A 282 9.15 -1.05 15.81
CA GLY A 282 8.40 -2.03 16.62
C GLY A 282 9.13 -3.35 16.75
N GLY A 283 9.43 -3.98 15.63
CA GLY A 283 10.11 -5.28 15.58
C GLY A 283 9.13 -6.37 15.16
N ASP A 284 9.21 -7.54 15.77
CA ASP A 284 8.19 -8.58 15.55
C ASP A 284 7.09 -8.40 16.60
N GLY A 285 5.81 -8.46 16.24
CA GLY A 285 4.70 -8.43 17.21
C GLY A 285 3.56 -7.51 16.78
N ASP A 286 2.47 -7.49 17.56
CA ASP A 286 1.41 -6.50 17.36
C ASP A 286 1.73 -5.25 18.19
N ASP A 287 2.46 -4.29 17.61
CA ASP A 287 3.04 -3.17 18.35
C ASP A 287 2.16 -1.91 18.36
N LEU A 288 2.40 -1.05 19.36
CA LEU A 288 1.81 0.29 19.46
C LEU A 288 2.92 1.34 19.47
N LEU A 289 3.10 2.02 18.33
CA LEU A 289 4.04 3.11 18.16
C LEU A 289 3.31 4.45 18.29
N ILE A 290 3.81 5.33 19.15
CA ILE A 290 3.18 6.62 19.48
C ILE A 290 4.13 7.76 19.12
N SER A 291 3.70 8.58 18.17
CA SER A 291 4.26 9.89 17.85
C SER A 291 3.40 10.97 18.51
N ARG A 292 4.00 11.98 19.14
CA ARG A 292 3.25 13.06 19.81
C ARG A 292 3.42 14.36 19.04
N SER A 293 2.33 15.12 18.88
CA SER A 293 2.41 16.41 18.22
C SER A 293 3.19 17.42 19.08
N ASP A 294 4.42 17.73 18.68
CA ASP A 294 5.27 18.71 19.35
C ASP A 294 5.79 19.80 18.40
N GLY A 295 5.33 19.80 17.14
CA GLY A 295 5.59 20.79 16.09
C GLY A 295 4.97 22.18 16.36
N ARG A 296 4.37 22.33 17.54
CA ARG A 296 3.89 23.57 18.18
C ARG A 296 2.78 24.31 17.43
N GLU A 297 2.62 25.61 17.71
CA GLU A 297 1.49 26.40 17.25
C GLU A 297 1.34 26.40 15.72
N PRO A 298 0.19 25.93 15.19
CA PRO A 298 -0.09 26.03 13.77
C PRO A 298 -0.38 27.48 13.37
N VAL A 299 -0.23 27.79 12.09
CA VAL A 299 -0.66 29.09 11.56
C VAL A 299 -2.18 29.18 11.66
N ILE A 300 -2.71 30.23 12.31
CA ILE A 300 -4.15 30.47 12.41
C ILE A 300 -4.75 30.51 11.01
N ALA A 301 -5.68 29.62 10.68
CA ALA A 301 -6.29 29.57 9.35
C ALA A 301 -7.33 30.67 9.15
N GLN A 302 -8.05 31.07 10.20
CA GLN A 302 -9.16 32.02 10.11
C GLN A 302 -8.67 33.48 10.04
N ILE A 303 -9.44 34.33 9.34
CA ILE A 303 -9.23 35.78 9.39
C ILE A 303 -9.73 36.27 10.75
N TYR A 304 -8.87 36.94 11.51
CA TYR A 304 -9.18 37.49 12.83
C TYR A 304 -8.95 39.00 12.87
N ASP A 305 -9.61 39.68 13.82
CA ASP A 305 -9.37 41.11 14.09
C ASP A 305 -9.05 41.38 15.56
N ASN A 306 -8.96 42.66 15.92
CA ASN A 306 -8.62 43.09 17.28
C ASN A 306 -9.69 42.76 18.34
N THR A 307 -10.89 42.36 17.93
CA THR A 307 -11.93 41.87 18.84
C THR A 307 -11.71 40.41 19.21
N ASP A 308 -11.06 39.65 18.33
CA ASP A 308 -10.69 38.24 18.52
C ASP A 308 -9.34 38.11 19.25
N ASP A 309 -8.44 39.09 19.13
CA ASP A 309 -7.20 39.22 19.90
C ASP A 309 -7.13 40.58 20.65
N PRO A 310 -7.92 40.76 21.74
CA PRO A 310 -8.01 42.03 22.46
C PRO A 310 -6.74 42.42 23.20
N TYR A 311 -5.80 41.48 23.35
CA TYR A 311 -4.53 41.69 24.03
C TYR A 311 -3.37 41.95 23.06
N GLY A 312 -3.58 41.74 21.75
CA GLY A 312 -2.54 41.91 20.74
C GLY A 312 -1.37 40.95 20.94
N GLU A 313 -1.68 39.72 21.33
CA GLU A 313 -0.72 38.67 21.64
C GLU A 313 -0.20 37.99 20.36
N VAL A 314 -1.02 37.92 19.31
CA VAL A 314 -0.68 37.26 18.04
C VAL A 314 0.09 38.21 17.12
N ASP A 315 1.16 37.73 16.49
CA ASP A 315 1.83 38.48 15.43
C ASP A 315 0.94 38.49 14.16
N PRO A 316 0.51 39.66 13.67
CA PRO A 316 -0.36 39.76 12.49
C PRO A 316 0.32 39.34 11.19
N THR A 317 1.65 39.23 11.18
CA THR A 317 2.46 38.85 10.01
C THR A 317 2.58 37.34 9.90
N THR A 318 3.00 36.66 10.97
CA THR A 318 3.16 35.19 10.98
C THR A 318 1.86 34.48 11.32
N ARG A 319 0.88 35.20 11.89
CA ARG A 319 -0.40 34.67 12.40
C ARG A 319 -0.19 33.55 13.43
N THR A 320 0.81 33.76 14.28
CA THR A 320 1.17 32.91 15.42
C THR A 320 1.51 33.79 16.64
N LEU A 321 1.35 33.26 17.84
CA LEU A 321 1.84 33.81 19.10
C LEU A 321 3.37 33.74 19.19
N TYR A 322 3.97 32.65 18.68
CA TYR A 322 5.42 32.43 18.75
C TYR A 322 6.06 32.23 17.37
N ALA A 323 6.35 33.34 16.69
CA ALA A 323 6.88 33.38 15.31
C ALA A 323 8.21 32.64 15.05
N ASP A 324 9.07 32.49 16.07
CA ASP A 324 10.44 31.96 15.94
C ASP A 324 10.59 30.54 16.53
N GLN A 325 9.51 29.76 16.63
CA GLN A 325 9.59 28.39 17.13
C GLN A 325 10.02 27.41 16.03
N PRO A 326 11.22 26.81 16.10
CA PRO A 326 11.73 26.00 15.01
C PRO A 326 11.71 24.53 15.39
N ILE A 327 10.53 23.94 15.65
CA ILE A 327 10.41 22.47 15.81
C ILE A 327 9.95 21.80 14.55
N ALA A 328 10.85 21.02 13.95
CA ALA A 328 10.47 19.89 13.11
C ALA A 328 10.16 18.76 14.09
N ALA A 329 8.98 18.18 13.90
CA ALA A 329 8.36 17.14 14.72
C ALA A 329 8.27 15.87 13.87
N ASP A 330 9.24 15.73 12.96
CA ASP A 330 9.12 14.85 11.81
C ASP A 330 9.60 13.47 12.25
N ASP A 331 8.65 12.60 12.62
CA ASP A 331 8.95 11.27 13.13
C ASP A 331 9.02 10.23 12.02
N HIS A 332 9.79 9.16 12.25
CA HIS A 332 9.87 8.01 11.35
C HIS A 332 9.53 6.71 12.09
N LEU A 333 8.44 6.07 11.69
CA LEU A 333 7.90 4.88 12.35
C LEU A 333 8.01 3.68 11.41
N THR A 334 8.43 2.54 11.94
CA THR A 334 8.50 1.24 11.26
C THR A 334 7.86 0.20 12.18
N GLY A 335 6.80 -0.46 11.72
CA GLY A 335 6.09 -1.47 12.49
C GLY A 335 6.91 -2.74 12.64
N GLY A 336 7.32 -3.32 11.51
CA GLY A 336 7.93 -4.63 11.40
C GLY A 336 6.90 -5.71 11.09
N ASP A 337 7.14 -6.93 11.58
CA ASP A 337 6.26 -8.08 11.30
C ASP A 337 5.12 -8.15 12.34
N GLY A 338 3.87 -7.88 11.96
CA GLY A 338 2.71 -8.09 12.83
C GLY A 338 1.62 -7.05 12.63
N ALA A 339 0.55 -7.09 13.44
CA ALA A 339 -0.57 -6.17 13.28
C ALA A 339 -0.35 -4.87 14.08
N ASP A 340 0.34 -3.91 13.48
CA ASP A 340 0.84 -2.73 14.19
C ASP A 340 -0.15 -1.57 14.26
N THR A 341 -0.01 -0.72 15.28
CA THR A 341 -0.78 0.50 15.44
C THR A 341 0.13 1.72 15.51
N PHE A 342 0.08 2.54 14.47
CA PHE A 342 0.75 3.84 14.38
C PHE A 342 -0.17 4.93 14.92
N ARG A 343 0.06 5.40 16.14
CA ARG A 343 -0.76 6.40 16.81
C ARG A 343 -0.08 7.76 16.83
N PHE A 344 -0.75 8.76 16.26
CA PHE A 344 -0.40 10.16 16.41
C PHE A 344 -1.26 10.77 17.53
N GLU A 345 -0.61 11.21 18.62
CA GLU A 345 -1.27 11.88 19.75
C GLU A 345 -1.11 13.39 19.64
N ILE A 346 -2.20 14.07 19.28
CA ILE A 346 -2.24 15.51 19.08
C ILE A 346 -2.56 16.22 20.40
N LEU A 347 -1.57 16.94 20.90
CA LEU A 347 -1.51 17.58 22.21
C LEU A 347 -2.09 19.01 22.19
N ILE A 348 -2.81 19.35 23.25
CA ILE A 348 -3.36 20.69 23.49
C ILE A 348 -2.28 21.58 24.08
N ASN A 349 -2.19 22.78 23.55
CA ASN A 349 -1.38 23.85 24.09
C ASN A 349 -2.18 25.15 24.18
N ALA A 350 -1.73 26.11 24.97
CA ALA A 350 -2.49 27.33 25.21
C ALA A 350 -1.63 28.52 25.63
N LYS A 351 -2.21 29.71 25.50
CA LYS A 351 -1.62 30.94 26.02
C LYS A 351 -1.34 30.81 27.52
N GLU A 352 -0.23 31.39 27.98
CA GLU A 352 0.18 31.41 29.39
C GLU A 352 -0.97 31.79 30.34
N ARG A 353 -1.73 32.84 29.99
CA ARG A 353 -2.88 33.29 30.79
C ARG A 353 -4.01 32.26 30.90
N ILE A 354 -4.18 31.39 29.90
CA ILE A 354 -5.18 30.32 29.89
C ILE A 354 -4.69 29.14 30.72
N LEU A 355 -3.42 28.74 30.58
CA LEU A 355 -2.80 27.69 31.41
C LEU A 355 -2.92 28.04 32.89
N PHE A 356 -2.55 29.25 33.30
CA PHE A 356 -2.70 29.69 34.70
C PHE A 356 -4.16 29.72 35.18
N LYS A 357 -5.10 30.10 34.31
CA LYS A 357 -6.53 30.15 34.65
C LYS A 357 -7.09 28.77 34.99
N HIS A 358 -6.61 27.74 34.31
CA HIS A 358 -7.07 26.35 34.45
C HIS A 358 -6.11 25.46 35.25
N THR A 359 -5.13 26.07 35.92
CA THR A 359 -4.25 25.35 36.84
C THR A 359 -4.95 25.13 38.19
N ARG A 360 -4.95 23.88 38.66
CA ARG A 360 -5.48 23.49 39.98
C ARG A 360 -4.50 23.87 41.09
N ASN A 361 -4.97 23.85 42.34
CA ASN A 361 -4.13 24.21 43.50
C ASN A 361 -2.91 23.29 43.70
N ASP A 362 -2.93 22.08 43.14
CA ASP A 362 -1.81 21.12 43.18
C ASP A 362 -0.79 21.31 42.05
N GLY A 363 -1.03 22.26 41.15
CA GLY A 363 -0.17 22.55 40.01
C GLY A 363 -0.55 21.80 38.72
N THR A 364 -1.48 20.84 38.77
CA THR A 364 -1.95 20.13 37.56
C THR A 364 -2.84 21.05 36.70
N ILE A 365 -2.77 20.87 35.38
CA ILE A 365 -3.58 21.66 34.44
C ILE A 365 -4.90 20.94 34.14
N ASP A 366 -6.01 21.67 34.14
CA ASP A 366 -7.33 21.19 33.71
C ASP A 366 -7.50 21.38 32.21
N TRP A 367 -6.94 20.47 31.41
CA TRP A 367 -6.99 20.55 29.94
C TRP A 367 -8.41 20.58 29.36
N ARG A 368 -9.39 19.96 30.03
CA ARG A 368 -10.81 20.10 29.67
C ARG A 368 -11.35 21.51 29.90
N GLY A 369 -10.83 22.22 30.89
CA GLY A 369 -11.14 23.62 31.14
C GLY A 369 -10.51 24.52 30.08
N VAL A 370 -9.26 24.24 29.71
CA VAL A 370 -8.52 24.91 28.64
C VAL A 370 -9.28 24.84 27.32
N THR A 371 -9.72 23.64 26.92
CA THR A 371 -10.49 23.44 25.68
C THR A 371 -11.89 24.07 25.69
N GLY A 372 -12.36 24.52 26.86
CA GLY A 372 -13.57 25.32 26.99
C GLY A 372 -13.40 26.80 26.63
N GLU A 373 -12.17 27.29 26.43
CA GLU A 373 -11.87 28.68 26.08
C GLU A 373 -11.92 28.89 24.56
N ASN A 374 -13.13 29.16 24.05
CA ASN A 374 -13.41 29.27 22.61
C ASN A 374 -13.80 30.68 22.15
N ARG A 375 -13.49 31.71 22.95
CA ARG A 375 -13.99 33.07 22.69
C ARG A 375 -13.02 33.96 21.92
N LEU A 376 -11.72 33.75 22.09
CA LEU A 376 -10.67 34.54 21.46
C LEU A 376 -9.80 33.62 20.61
N VAL A 377 -9.21 34.16 19.56
CA VAL A 377 -8.37 33.40 18.63
C VAL A 377 -7.16 32.79 19.37
N HIS A 378 -6.91 31.50 19.11
CA HIS A 378 -5.87 30.71 19.79
C HIS A 378 -5.77 30.98 21.30
N ASP A 379 -6.91 31.04 22.03
CA ASP A 379 -6.89 30.95 23.49
C ASP A 379 -6.20 29.63 23.92
N HIS A 380 -6.48 28.59 23.16
CA HIS A 380 -5.76 27.33 23.08
C HIS A 380 -5.77 26.84 21.63
N TRP A 381 -4.92 25.87 21.32
CA TRP A 381 -4.82 25.20 20.03
C TRP A 381 -4.36 23.76 20.26
N VAL A 382 -4.26 23.00 19.17
CA VAL A 382 -3.52 21.73 19.14
C VAL A 382 -2.23 21.89 18.38
N ASP A 383 -1.17 21.31 18.90
CA ASP A 383 0.16 21.42 18.32
C ASP A 383 0.23 20.64 16.99
N ARG A 384 1.13 21.09 16.10
CA ARG A 384 1.40 20.44 14.81
C ARG A 384 2.07 19.08 15.04
N ILE A 385 1.76 18.13 14.16
CA ILE A 385 2.43 16.83 14.13
C ILE A 385 3.74 16.88 13.36
N GLY A 386 3.95 17.83 12.44
CA GLY A 386 5.14 17.81 11.57
C GLY A 386 4.85 17.10 10.24
N ASP A 387 5.91 16.65 9.58
CA ASP A 387 5.84 15.83 8.37
C ASP A 387 6.41 14.42 8.66
N ASP A 388 5.53 13.55 9.16
CA ASP A 388 5.87 12.21 9.66
C ASP A 388 5.94 11.15 8.55
N VAL A 389 6.58 10.03 8.84
CA VAL A 389 6.72 8.87 7.94
C VAL A 389 6.34 7.57 8.64
N ILE A 390 5.53 6.74 7.96
CA ILE A 390 5.36 5.31 8.25
C ILE A 390 6.02 4.53 7.11
N ALA A 391 6.95 3.64 7.44
CA ALA A 391 7.87 3.05 6.47
C ALA A 391 7.37 1.76 5.79
N ASP A 392 6.45 1.02 6.41
CA ASP A 392 6.18 -0.38 6.08
C ASP A 392 4.74 -0.82 6.36
N PHE A 393 3.76 0.08 6.20
CA PHE A 393 2.36 -0.22 6.50
C PHE A 393 1.83 -1.43 5.70
N ASN A 394 1.30 -2.42 6.40
CA ASN A 394 0.82 -3.67 5.82
C ASN A 394 -0.61 -4.02 6.29
N ARG A 395 -1.60 -3.81 5.41
CA ARG A 395 -2.99 -4.10 5.75
C ARG A 395 -3.27 -5.59 5.93
N ALA A 396 -2.50 -6.46 5.27
CA ALA A 396 -2.71 -7.90 5.32
C ALA A 396 -2.32 -8.49 6.70
N GLU A 397 -1.33 -7.88 7.35
CA GLU A 397 -0.94 -8.20 8.72
C GLU A 397 -1.94 -7.64 9.74
N GLY A 398 -2.50 -6.46 9.46
CA GLY A 398 -3.60 -5.89 10.22
C GLY A 398 -3.34 -4.48 10.73
N ASP A 399 -2.34 -3.81 10.15
CA ASP A 399 -1.88 -2.49 10.55
C ASP A 399 -2.97 -1.43 10.53
N LYS A 400 -2.84 -0.47 11.43
CA LYS A 400 -3.77 0.64 11.60
C LYS A 400 -3.07 1.94 11.94
N ILE A 401 -3.69 3.03 11.52
CA ILE A 401 -3.28 4.39 11.87
C ILE A 401 -4.34 5.01 12.79
N GLU A 402 -3.92 5.65 13.87
CA GLU A 402 -4.83 6.31 14.81
C GLU A 402 -4.43 7.77 15.02
N PHE A 403 -5.33 8.70 14.72
CA PHE A 403 -5.17 10.11 15.08
C PHE A 403 -6.01 10.41 16.33
N VAL A 404 -5.36 10.74 17.43
CA VAL A 404 -6.02 10.97 18.73
C VAL A 404 -5.75 12.38 19.21
N GLY A 405 -6.78 13.22 19.36
CA GLY A 405 -6.53 14.62 19.70
C GLY A 405 -7.75 15.48 19.97
N HIS A 406 -7.49 16.70 20.43
CA HIS A 406 -8.52 17.73 20.53
C HIS A 406 -8.79 18.32 19.14
N THR A 407 -10.03 18.23 18.65
CA THR A 407 -10.43 18.80 17.35
C THR A 407 -9.64 18.26 16.14
N VAL A 408 -8.90 17.16 16.24
CA VAL A 408 -8.18 16.57 15.10
C VAL A 408 -9.14 16.05 14.02
N ASP A 409 -8.76 16.22 12.77
CA ASP A 409 -9.49 15.77 11.58
C ASP A 409 -8.52 15.46 10.43
N VAL A 410 -8.79 14.37 9.69
CA VAL A 410 -8.08 14.04 8.45
C VAL A 410 -8.91 14.55 7.29
N TYR A 411 -8.40 15.55 6.56
CA TYR A 411 -9.20 16.25 5.55
C TYR A 411 -8.92 15.79 4.13
N LEU A 412 -7.80 15.11 3.89
CA LEU A 412 -7.39 14.62 2.58
C LEU A 412 -6.41 13.45 2.76
N VAL A 413 -6.59 12.42 1.92
CA VAL A 413 -5.58 11.39 1.68
C VAL A 413 -5.27 11.44 0.19
N GLU A 414 -4.00 11.66 -0.15
CA GLU A 414 -3.51 11.64 -1.53
C GLU A 414 -2.67 10.39 -1.78
N TRP A 415 -2.71 9.87 -2.99
CA TRP A 415 -1.75 8.89 -3.47
C TRP A 415 -0.72 9.56 -4.36
N ILE A 416 0.54 9.25 -4.13
CA ILE A 416 1.68 9.87 -4.79
C ILE A 416 2.61 8.80 -5.38
N ASP A 417 3.35 9.22 -6.41
CA ASP A 417 4.47 8.49 -6.98
C ASP A 417 5.73 9.10 -6.36
N SER A 418 6.27 8.41 -5.35
CA SER A 418 7.32 8.90 -4.48
C SER A 418 8.70 8.84 -5.13
N ASP A 419 8.94 7.86 -6.01
CA ASP A 419 10.22 7.61 -6.68
C ASP A 419 10.29 8.12 -8.13
N GLY A 420 9.15 8.50 -8.70
CA GLY A 420 9.01 9.05 -10.05
C GLY A 420 9.01 8.00 -11.16
N ASP A 421 8.76 6.72 -10.86
CA ASP A 421 8.72 5.64 -11.83
C ASP A 421 7.37 5.55 -12.60
N GLY A 422 6.37 6.33 -12.17
CA GLY A 422 5.02 6.38 -12.72
C GLY A 422 4.00 5.52 -11.96
N VAL A 423 4.39 4.82 -10.91
CA VAL A 423 3.51 3.95 -10.12
C VAL A 423 3.25 4.64 -8.79
N LEU A 424 1.99 4.68 -8.38
CA LEU A 424 1.68 5.15 -7.03
C LEU A 424 2.13 4.12 -6.01
N ASP A 425 3.04 4.52 -5.13
CA ASP A 425 3.78 3.67 -4.18
C ASP A 425 3.74 4.21 -2.74
N ALA A 426 3.14 5.39 -2.54
CA ALA A 426 2.95 5.97 -1.21
C ALA A 426 1.63 6.75 -1.09
N SER A 427 1.18 6.91 0.15
CA SER A 427 0.04 7.77 0.50
C SER A 427 0.50 8.95 1.36
N VAL A 428 -0.17 10.09 1.24
CA VAL A 428 0.02 11.25 2.12
C VAL A 428 -1.30 11.59 2.79
N ILE A 429 -1.32 11.49 4.11
CA ILE A 429 -2.46 11.86 4.95
C ILE A 429 -2.27 13.29 5.42
N TYR A 430 -3.24 14.16 5.14
CA TYR A 430 -3.21 15.57 5.56
C TYR A 430 -4.11 15.81 6.77
N VAL A 431 -3.52 16.37 7.82
CA VAL A 431 -4.16 16.53 9.12
C VAL A 431 -4.43 18.01 9.42
N GLN A 432 -5.61 18.32 9.95
CA GLN A 432 -6.02 19.67 10.36
C GLN A 432 -6.74 19.66 11.71
N SER A 433 -6.89 20.85 12.30
CA SER A 433 -7.88 21.09 13.35
C SER A 433 -9.28 21.30 12.75
N ASN A 434 -10.34 20.86 13.41
CA ASN A 434 -11.73 21.02 13.00
C ASN A 434 -12.65 21.01 14.24
N GLN A 435 -13.11 22.21 14.63
CA GLN A 435 -14.08 22.38 15.72
C GLN A 435 -15.50 22.64 15.22
N GLY A 436 -15.73 22.50 13.91
CA GLY A 436 -17.00 22.76 13.26
C GLY A 436 -17.24 24.25 12.97
N SER A 437 -18.22 24.87 13.64
CA SER A 437 -18.63 26.25 13.33
C SER A 437 -17.59 27.27 13.82
N ALA A 438 -16.79 27.81 12.88
CA ALA A 438 -15.89 28.97 13.01
C ALA A 438 -15.57 29.37 14.46
N GLY A 439 -14.67 28.61 15.09
CA GLY A 439 -14.09 28.96 16.38
C GLY A 439 -12.58 29.19 16.27
N ALA A 440 -11.93 29.35 17.42
CA ALA A 440 -10.62 29.99 17.57
C ALA A 440 -9.41 29.25 16.98
N HIS A 441 -9.58 28.00 16.55
CA HIS A 441 -8.57 27.02 16.07
C HIS A 441 -9.25 26.04 15.09
N ASN A 442 -9.80 26.53 13.98
CA ASN A 442 -10.63 25.77 13.03
C ASN A 442 -10.04 25.74 11.61
N LYS A 443 -9.64 24.58 11.12
CA LYS A 443 -8.93 24.35 9.85
C LYS A 443 -7.47 24.78 9.86
N ASP A 444 -6.86 24.83 11.04
CA ASP A 444 -5.41 25.06 11.13
C ASP A 444 -4.70 23.78 10.68
N GLN A 445 -3.72 23.93 9.81
CA GLN A 445 -2.98 22.78 9.26
C GLN A 445 -2.03 22.25 10.33
N LEU A 446 -2.13 20.95 10.62
CA LEU A 446 -1.36 20.31 11.69
C LEU A 446 -0.12 19.59 11.16
N GLY A 447 -0.16 19.07 9.94
CA GLY A 447 0.97 18.34 9.37
C GLY A 447 0.54 17.28 8.37
N THR A 448 1.49 16.43 7.99
CA THR A 448 1.27 15.31 7.08
C THR A 448 1.87 14.02 7.62
N VAL A 449 1.31 12.88 7.20
CA VAL A 449 1.91 11.56 7.41
C VAL A 449 2.09 10.91 6.04
N THR A 450 3.33 10.66 5.64
CA THR A 450 3.66 9.90 4.42
C THR A 450 3.74 8.43 4.78
N VAL A 451 3.00 7.58 4.06
CA VAL A 451 2.89 6.15 4.35
C VAL A 451 3.36 5.34 3.16
N TYR A 452 4.36 4.51 3.39
CA TYR A 452 4.88 3.51 2.46
C TYR A 452 4.33 2.13 2.79
N GLY A 453 4.36 1.22 1.81
CA GLY A 453 3.72 -0.10 1.89
C GLY A 453 2.37 -0.09 1.16
N ASP A 454 1.35 -0.63 1.80
CA ASP A 454 -0.01 -0.61 1.27
C ASP A 454 -0.56 0.82 1.17
N LEU A 455 -1.06 1.20 -0.01
CA LEU A 455 -1.72 2.50 -0.19
C LEU A 455 -2.92 2.64 0.74
N ILE A 456 -2.99 3.76 1.47
CA ILE A 456 -3.96 4.01 2.54
C ILE A 456 -5.37 4.25 2.01
N ARG A 457 -6.34 3.65 2.70
CA ARG A 457 -7.79 3.72 2.49
C ARG A 457 -8.48 4.24 3.75
N GLU A 458 -9.75 4.66 3.65
CA GLU A 458 -10.52 5.19 4.78
C GLU A 458 -10.59 4.22 5.98
N GLY A 459 -10.69 2.91 5.72
CA GLY A 459 -10.75 1.89 6.77
C GLY A 459 -9.43 1.63 7.50
N ASP A 460 -8.31 2.15 6.99
CA ASP A 460 -6.97 1.91 7.53
C ASP A 460 -6.61 2.88 8.66
N TYR A 461 -7.35 3.99 8.77
CA TYR A 461 -7.15 4.97 9.84
C TYR A 461 -8.41 5.25 10.65
N THR A 462 -8.22 5.71 11.87
CA THR A 462 -9.31 6.18 12.74
C THR A 462 -8.99 7.55 13.33
N VAL A 463 -10.03 8.36 13.53
CA VAL A 463 -9.91 9.69 14.14
C VAL A 463 -10.67 9.73 15.45
N HIS A 464 -9.95 9.81 16.55
CA HIS A 464 -10.46 9.92 17.92
C HIS A 464 -10.46 11.37 18.40
N ALA A 465 -11.39 12.16 17.85
CA ALA A 465 -11.59 13.55 18.28
C ALA A 465 -12.13 13.64 19.72
N HIS A 466 -11.87 14.77 20.38
CA HIS A 466 -12.26 15.12 21.76
C HIS A 466 -11.41 14.50 22.88
N ALA A 467 -10.24 13.93 22.53
CA ALA A 467 -9.20 13.70 23.50
C ALA A 467 -8.76 15.04 24.12
N ASN A 468 -8.32 15.01 25.38
CA ASN A 468 -7.85 16.21 26.08
C ASN A 468 -6.45 15.96 26.65
N TYR A 469 -5.55 15.51 25.80
CA TYR A 469 -4.13 15.39 26.11
C TYR A 469 -3.52 16.77 25.96
N GLY A 470 -2.78 17.21 26.96
CA GLY A 470 -2.09 18.48 26.89
C GLY A 470 -0.60 18.27 26.89
N ILE A 471 0.12 19.27 26.38
CA ILE A 471 1.57 19.22 26.16
C ILE A 471 2.37 18.96 27.43
N VAL A 472 1.82 19.29 28.61
CA VAL A 472 2.44 19.04 29.92
C VAL A 472 1.39 18.67 30.97
N GLU A 473 1.82 17.99 32.04
CA GLU A 473 0.94 17.65 33.15
C GLU A 473 0.73 18.83 34.12
N THR A 474 1.78 19.61 34.37
CA THR A 474 1.78 20.61 35.43
C THR A 474 2.25 21.98 34.98
N ILE A 475 1.82 23.03 35.69
CA ILE A 475 2.31 24.39 35.50
C ILE A 475 3.79 24.55 35.87
N GLY A 476 4.39 23.55 36.54
CA GLY A 476 5.82 23.52 36.81
C GLY A 476 6.65 23.45 35.52
N GLU A 477 6.08 22.84 34.48
CA GLU A 477 6.65 22.69 33.14
C GLU A 477 6.20 23.83 32.20
N LEU A 478 5.76 24.97 32.73
CA LEU A 478 5.25 26.08 31.90
C LEU A 478 6.24 26.55 30.81
N GLY A 479 7.55 26.44 31.07
CA GLY A 479 8.56 26.74 30.05
C GLY A 479 8.39 25.88 28.80
N GLU A 480 8.04 24.61 29.00
CA GLU A 480 7.75 23.64 27.95
C GLU A 480 6.43 23.92 27.26
N ALA A 481 5.37 24.22 28.01
CA ALA A 481 4.10 24.57 27.36
C ALA A 481 4.21 25.83 26.47
N LEU A 482 5.03 26.83 26.86
CA LEU A 482 5.10 28.11 26.13
C LEU A 482 6.19 28.17 25.05
N ALA A 483 7.38 27.64 25.35
CA ALA A 483 8.55 27.76 24.48
C ALA A 483 9.62 26.71 24.86
N PRO A 484 9.42 25.43 24.47
CA PRO A 484 10.39 24.35 24.71
C PRO A 484 11.79 24.74 24.26
N LYS A 485 12.81 24.33 25.03
CA LYS A 485 14.21 24.54 24.67
C LYS A 485 14.79 23.28 24.06
N TYR A 486 15.23 23.40 22.82
CA TYR A 486 16.09 22.39 22.18
C TYR A 486 17.39 22.14 22.94
N SER A 487 17.60 20.89 23.35
CA SER A 487 18.95 20.35 23.50
C SER A 487 19.41 19.78 22.15
N THR A 488 20.69 19.98 21.85
CA THR A 488 21.52 19.44 20.75
C THR A 488 21.27 17.99 20.30
N PRO A 489 21.72 17.59 19.07
CA PRO A 489 21.00 16.67 18.19
C PRO A 489 21.40 15.18 18.35
N ILE A 490 20.48 14.25 18.04
CA ILE A 490 20.81 13.08 17.21
C ILE A 490 20.30 13.40 15.80
N VAL A 491 21.10 14.18 15.08
CA VAL A 491 21.12 14.16 13.63
C VAL A 491 22.52 13.67 13.32
N THR A 492 22.61 12.39 13.00
CA THR A 492 23.62 11.91 12.06
C THR A 492 23.57 12.82 10.83
N GLU A 493 24.40 13.87 10.77
CA GLU A 493 24.70 14.57 9.51
C GLU A 493 25.31 13.52 8.56
N GLY A 494 24.45 12.84 7.80
CA GLY A 494 24.83 11.66 7.03
C GLY A 494 23.71 10.63 6.88
N VAL A 495 22.76 10.58 7.81
CA VAL A 495 21.44 10.07 7.47
C VAL A 495 20.83 11.16 6.60
N SER A 496 21.00 10.98 5.29
CA SER A 496 20.13 11.64 4.31
C SER A 496 18.71 11.65 4.87
N ARG A 497 17.90 12.68 4.58
CA ARG A 497 16.46 12.47 4.40
C ARG A 497 16.30 11.05 3.87
N TRP A 498 15.83 10.13 4.69
CA TRP A 498 16.03 8.70 4.41
C TRP A 498 15.57 8.51 2.97
N ALA A 499 16.47 8.01 2.13
CA ALA A 499 16.08 7.66 0.78
C ALA A 499 14.86 6.76 0.97
N HIS A 500 13.76 7.11 0.29
CA HIS A 500 12.48 6.38 0.29
C HIS A 500 12.77 4.92 0.62
N PRO A 501 12.17 4.35 1.69
CA PRO A 501 12.43 2.95 2.06
C PRO A 501 12.41 2.14 0.78
N GLU A 502 13.45 1.32 0.53
CA GLU A 502 13.54 0.54 -0.72
C GLU A 502 12.22 -0.21 -0.86
N VAL A 503 11.30 0.34 -1.64
CA VAL A 503 9.94 -0.17 -1.77
C VAL A 503 10.14 -1.57 -2.30
N ASN A 504 9.82 -2.56 -1.48
CA ASN A 504 9.99 -3.96 -1.83
C ASN A 504 9.24 -4.18 -3.15
N GLU A 505 10.03 -4.45 -4.20
CA GLU A 505 9.64 -4.62 -5.60
C GLU A 505 8.73 -3.53 -6.17
N ALA A 506 9.32 -2.48 -6.76
CA ALA A 506 8.66 -1.58 -7.71
C ALA A 506 7.69 -2.38 -8.58
N THR A 507 6.39 -2.21 -8.36
CA THR A 507 5.36 -2.88 -9.15
C THR A 507 5.53 -2.36 -10.57
N PRO A 508 6.09 -3.14 -11.52
CA PRO A 508 6.52 -2.55 -12.77
C PRO A 508 5.32 -2.02 -13.53
N LEU A 509 5.42 -0.79 -14.06
CA LEU A 509 4.41 -0.21 -14.93
C LEU A 509 3.93 -1.25 -15.97
N PRO A 510 2.61 -1.37 -16.21
CA PRO A 510 2.11 -2.15 -17.32
C PRO A 510 2.84 -1.74 -18.60
N SER A 511 3.33 -2.70 -19.38
CA SER A 511 4.22 -2.43 -20.52
C SER A 511 3.73 -1.28 -21.42
N GLY A 512 4.43 -0.14 -21.36
CA GLY A 512 4.18 1.05 -22.16
C GLY A 512 3.17 2.04 -21.59
N ALA A 513 2.65 1.82 -20.37
CA ALA A 513 1.99 2.83 -19.57
C ALA A 513 3.02 3.86 -19.09
N VAL A 514 2.53 5.06 -18.77
CA VAL A 514 3.31 6.14 -18.15
C VAL A 514 2.83 6.46 -16.73
N PHE A 515 1.71 5.84 -16.32
CA PHE A 515 1.16 5.95 -14.98
C PHE A 515 0.32 4.71 -14.66
N ALA A 516 0.38 4.20 -13.43
CA ALA A 516 -0.47 3.11 -12.96
C ALA A 516 -0.74 3.13 -11.45
N ILE A 517 -1.79 2.40 -11.07
CA ILE A 517 -2.10 2.05 -9.68
C ILE A 517 -2.06 0.53 -9.60
N GLY A 518 -1.16 -0.01 -8.76
CA GLY A 518 -0.92 -1.44 -8.65
C GLY A 518 -2.03 -2.19 -7.92
N GLU A 519 -2.56 -1.61 -6.84
CA GLU A 519 -3.45 -2.31 -5.92
C GLU A 519 -4.95 -2.03 -6.18
N PRO A 520 -5.83 -3.03 -5.98
CA PRO A 520 -7.27 -2.82 -5.99
C PRO A 520 -7.74 -1.86 -4.91
N VAL A 521 -8.85 -1.17 -5.19
CA VAL A 521 -9.43 -0.14 -4.32
C VAL A 521 -10.91 -0.39 -4.19
N SER A 522 -11.41 -0.50 -2.97
CA SER A 522 -12.85 -0.65 -2.69
C SER A 522 -13.43 0.67 -2.18
N PHE A 523 -14.65 0.98 -2.64
CA PHE A 523 -15.40 2.17 -2.29
C PHE A 523 -16.75 1.75 -1.69
N ASN A 524 -17.13 2.41 -0.60
CA ASN A 524 -18.28 2.13 0.26
C ASN A 524 -19.53 2.95 -0.10
N GLY A 525 -19.49 3.78 -1.15
CA GLY A 525 -20.61 4.59 -1.59
C GLY A 525 -20.75 5.92 -0.84
N THR A 526 -19.69 6.43 -0.22
CA THR A 526 -19.66 7.77 0.40
C THR A 526 -18.64 8.67 -0.30
N ASN A 527 -18.68 9.99 -0.10
CA ASN A 527 -17.64 10.86 -0.68
C ASN A 527 -16.33 10.84 0.12
N ASP A 528 -16.34 10.22 1.31
CA ASP A 528 -15.22 10.25 2.24
C ASP A 528 -14.14 9.22 1.85
N ASP A 529 -14.53 8.18 1.09
CA ASP A 529 -13.67 7.15 0.53
C ASP A 529 -12.99 7.53 -0.81
N ALA A 530 -13.40 8.65 -1.40
CA ALA A 530 -12.89 9.07 -2.70
C ALA A 530 -11.43 9.53 -2.56
N LEU A 531 -10.61 9.09 -3.51
CA LEU A 531 -9.16 9.29 -3.48
C LEU A 531 -8.74 10.30 -4.53
N GLN A 532 -7.68 11.05 -4.21
CA GLN A 532 -7.11 12.04 -5.12
C GLN A 532 -5.66 11.71 -5.38
N VAL A 533 -5.33 11.62 -6.65
CA VAL A 533 -3.95 11.61 -7.12
C VAL A 533 -3.55 13.05 -7.37
N ALA A 534 -2.44 13.46 -6.77
CA ALA A 534 -1.87 14.78 -6.95
C ALA A 534 -1.65 15.10 -8.45
N PRO A 535 -1.62 16.39 -8.85
CA PRO A 535 -1.29 16.77 -10.22
C PRO A 535 0.00 16.10 -10.70
N ASN A 536 -0.09 15.32 -11.78
CA ASN A 536 1.00 14.48 -12.28
C ASN A 536 1.27 14.81 -13.76
N SER A 537 2.55 15.02 -14.09
CA SER A 537 3.00 15.35 -15.46
C SER A 537 2.72 14.25 -16.49
N ALA A 538 2.49 13.00 -16.05
CA ALA A 538 2.05 11.91 -16.92
C ALA A 538 0.73 12.26 -17.64
N PHE A 539 -0.10 13.13 -17.05
CA PHE A 539 -1.37 13.58 -17.65
C PHE A 539 -1.24 14.81 -18.56
N GLU A 540 -0.04 15.34 -18.82
CA GLU A 540 0.21 16.43 -19.78
C GLU A 540 0.15 15.94 -21.25
N ALA A 541 -0.93 15.24 -21.62
CA ALA A 541 -1.01 14.46 -22.85
C ALA A 541 -2.10 14.94 -23.83
N GLU A 542 -1.70 15.21 -25.08
CA GLU A 542 -2.61 15.54 -26.19
C GLU A 542 -3.33 14.31 -26.76
N ASN A 543 -2.66 13.15 -26.68
CA ASN A 543 -3.20 11.84 -27.01
C ASN A 543 -3.12 10.97 -25.77
N GLY A 544 -4.12 10.14 -25.52
CA GLY A 544 -4.07 9.30 -24.34
C GLY A 544 -5.07 8.15 -24.34
N THR A 545 -4.82 7.18 -23.46
CA THR A 545 -5.77 6.12 -23.13
C THR A 545 -5.76 5.88 -21.63
N PHE A 546 -6.91 6.06 -20.98
CA PHE A 546 -7.15 5.49 -19.66
C PHE A 546 -7.72 4.09 -19.82
N THR A 547 -7.23 3.16 -19.01
CA THR A 547 -7.77 1.81 -18.86
C THR A 547 -7.95 1.52 -17.38
N LEU A 548 -9.00 0.79 -17.02
CA LEU A 548 -9.25 0.33 -15.65
C LEU A 548 -10.19 -0.87 -15.66
N ARG A 549 -10.17 -1.63 -14.59
CA ARG A 549 -11.23 -2.58 -14.24
C ARG A 549 -12.04 -2.02 -13.08
N PHE A 550 -13.34 -2.34 -13.08
CA PHE A 550 -14.24 -1.89 -12.04
C PHE A 550 -15.33 -2.91 -11.74
N THR A 551 -15.82 -2.90 -10.51
CA THR A 551 -17.09 -3.50 -10.11
C THR A 551 -18.01 -2.41 -9.57
N VAL A 552 -19.32 -2.61 -9.74
CA VAL A 552 -20.34 -1.80 -9.07
C VAL A 552 -21.19 -2.75 -8.24
N ASP A 553 -21.36 -2.48 -6.96
CA ASP A 553 -22.02 -3.40 -6.03
C ASP A 553 -23.55 -3.20 -6.00
N ASP A 554 -24.03 -2.01 -6.37
CA ASP A 554 -25.45 -1.69 -6.40
C ASP A 554 -25.88 -1.01 -7.71
N SER A 555 -27.19 -0.86 -7.90
CA SER A 555 -27.75 -0.19 -9.08
C SER A 555 -28.05 1.29 -8.81
N ALA A 556 -27.22 1.99 -8.02
CA ALA A 556 -27.44 3.43 -7.79
C ALA A 556 -27.46 4.18 -9.14
N PRO A 557 -28.33 5.19 -9.29
CA PRO A 557 -28.61 5.81 -10.59
C PRO A 557 -27.40 6.51 -11.22
N GLN A 558 -26.41 6.91 -10.42
CA GLN A 558 -25.15 7.48 -10.92
C GLN A 558 -24.01 7.21 -9.93
N GLN A 559 -22.88 6.70 -10.43
CA GLN A 559 -21.67 6.41 -9.65
C GLN A 559 -20.42 6.77 -10.45
N GLY A 560 -19.52 7.58 -9.88
CA GLY A 560 -18.31 8.07 -10.54
C GLY A 560 -17.19 7.04 -10.49
N LEU A 561 -16.57 6.74 -11.62
CA LEU A 561 -15.39 5.87 -11.69
C LEU A 561 -14.12 6.69 -11.48
N PHE A 562 -13.93 7.70 -12.34
CA PHE A 562 -12.84 8.66 -12.17
C PHE A 562 -13.20 10.02 -12.79
N SER A 563 -12.56 11.07 -12.29
CA SER A 563 -12.81 12.45 -12.72
C SER A 563 -11.55 13.30 -12.62
N LYS A 564 -11.22 13.98 -13.73
CA LYS A 564 -10.26 15.06 -13.82
C LYS A 564 -11.01 16.24 -14.42
N ASP A 565 -11.87 16.87 -13.62
CA ASP A 565 -12.85 17.88 -14.07
C ASP A 565 -12.68 19.21 -13.34
N HIS A 566 -13.18 20.28 -13.95
CA HIS A 566 -13.21 21.62 -13.39
C HIS A 566 -14.50 22.36 -13.84
N THR A 567 -14.92 23.38 -13.09
CA THR A 567 -16.07 24.22 -13.48
C THR A 567 -15.80 25.03 -14.77
N GLY A 568 -16.67 24.87 -15.77
CA GLY A 568 -16.65 25.64 -17.03
C GLY A 568 -15.84 24.96 -18.12
N TYR A 569 -15.51 25.68 -19.21
CA TYR A 569 -14.69 25.15 -20.31
C TYR A 569 -13.19 25.38 -20.10
N GLN A 570 -12.81 26.43 -19.35
CA GLN A 570 -11.43 26.84 -19.06
C GLN A 570 -10.43 26.57 -20.20
N GLU A 571 -9.35 25.85 -19.93
CA GLU A 571 -8.31 25.48 -20.91
C GLU A 571 -8.62 24.15 -21.60
N GLY A 572 -9.75 23.51 -21.24
CA GLY A 572 -10.16 22.21 -21.75
C GLY A 572 -9.44 21.02 -21.08
N GLY A 573 -9.71 19.82 -21.58
CA GLY A 573 -9.15 18.59 -21.03
C GLY A 573 -9.92 18.01 -19.85
N HIS A 574 -11.17 18.42 -19.64
CA HIS A 574 -11.96 17.96 -18.50
C HIS A 574 -12.58 16.60 -18.83
N LEU A 575 -12.16 15.57 -18.10
CA LEU A 575 -12.54 14.18 -18.33
C LEU A 575 -13.29 13.63 -17.12
N THR A 576 -14.41 12.96 -17.34
CA THR A 576 -15.12 12.23 -16.27
C THR A 576 -15.74 10.97 -16.83
N ALA A 577 -15.58 9.85 -16.13
CA ALA A 577 -16.20 8.58 -16.42
C ALA A 577 -17.09 8.15 -15.25
N TRP A 578 -18.30 7.70 -15.55
CA TRP A 578 -19.28 7.31 -14.54
C TRP A 578 -20.22 6.22 -15.08
N VAL A 579 -20.85 5.49 -14.17
CA VAL A 579 -21.94 4.57 -14.47
C VAL A 579 -23.26 5.30 -14.25
N HIS A 580 -24.20 5.19 -15.19
CA HIS A 580 -25.55 5.75 -15.09
C HIS A 580 -26.56 4.89 -15.84
N ASP A 581 -27.64 4.47 -15.17
CA ASP A 581 -28.63 3.53 -15.70
C ASP A 581 -27.98 2.27 -16.33
N ASN A 582 -27.03 1.66 -15.62
CA ASN A 582 -26.29 0.46 -16.05
C ASN A 582 -25.51 0.66 -17.36
N ARG A 583 -25.09 1.90 -17.65
CA ARG A 583 -24.22 2.26 -18.78
C ARG A 583 -22.96 2.93 -18.28
N VAL A 584 -21.83 2.63 -18.89
CA VAL A 584 -20.63 3.46 -18.78
C VAL A 584 -20.84 4.70 -19.65
N LYS A 585 -20.63 5.88 -19.07
CA LYS A 585 -20.61 7.16 -19.77
C LYS A 585 -19.27 7.84 -19.54
N VAL A 586 -18.74 8.46 -20.59
CA VAL A 586 -17.52 9.25 -20.50
C VAL A 586 -17.69 10.57 -21.19
N ARG A 587 -17.43 11.66 -20.47
CA ARG A 587 -17.42 13.02 -21.00
C ARG A 587 -15.99 13.52 -21.10
N LEU A 588 -15.63 14.03 -22.27
CA LEU A 588 -14.43 14.84 -22.45
C LEU A 588 -14.83 16.21 -22.99
N GLN A 589 -14.28 17.27 -22.39
CA GLN A 589 -14.58 18.65 -22.74
C GLN A 589 -13.29 19.40 -23.10
N SER A 590 -13.30 20.06 -24.25
CA SER A 590 -12.27 21.01 -24.68
C SER A 590 -12.55 22.40 -24.12
N ASP A 591 -11.80 23.41 -24.56
CA ASP A 591 -12.05 24.82 -24.25
C ASP A 591 -13.34 25.38 -24.90
N THR A 592 -13.97 24.62 -25.81
CA THR A 592 -15.04 25.11 -26.68
C THR A 592 -16.21 24.14 -26.89
N GLU A 593 -16.02 22.84 -26.67
CA GLU A 593 -17.02 21.79 -26.93
C GLU A 593 -16.94 20.67 -25.89
N SER A 594 -18.03 19.93 -25.70
CA SER A 594 -18.08 18.75 -24.84
C SER A 594 -18.72 17.59 -25.58
N ILE A 595 -18.04 16.45 -25.57
CA ILE A 595 -18.52 15.19 -26.13
C ILE A 595 -18.76 14.20 -25.00
N THR A 596 -19.83 13.41 -25.13
CA THR A 596 -20.14 12.30 -24.23
C THR A 596 -20.33 11.05 -25.04
N LEU A 597 -19.57 10.01 -24.72
CA LEU A 597 -19.73 8.66 -25.23
C LEU A 597 -20.45 7.79 -24.19
N GLN A 598 -21.20 6.79 -24.64
CA GLN A 598 -21.91 5.88 -23.74
C GLN A 598 -22.06 4.46 -24.30
N SER A 599 -22.03 3.46 -23.42
CA SER A 599 -22.36 2.08 -23.78
C SER A 599 -23.89 1.85 -23.90
N SER A 600 -24.28 0.68 -24.43
CA SER A 600 -25.67 0.21 -24.47
C SER A 600 -26.23 -0.04 -23.05
N ARG A 601 -27.57 -0.06 -22.89
CA ARG A 601 -28.21 -0.33 -21.58
C ARG A 601 -27.81 -1.72 -21.09
N TYR A 602 -27.76 -1.89 -19.77
CA TYR A 602 -27.44 -3.17 -19.11
C TYR A 602 -26.04 -3.70 -19.40
N SER A 603 -25.15 -2.85 -19.89
CA SER A 603 -23.75 -3.22 -20.15
C SER A 603 -22.92 -3.31 -18.88
N VAL A 604 -23.39 -2.73 -17.77
CA VAL A 604 -22.83 -2.89 -16.43
C VAL A 604 -23.80 -3.70 -15.57
N VAL A 605 -23.33 -4.83 -15.04
CA VAL A 605 -24.11 -5.72 -14.15
C VAL A 605 -23.54 -5.60 -12.74
N ALA A 606 -24.42 -5.38 -11.75
CA ALA A 606 -23.98 -5.27 -10.37
C ALA A 606 -23.29 -6.56 -9.89
N GLY A 607 -22.17 -6.42 -9.18
CA GLY A 607 -21.31 -7.52 -8.73
C GLY A 607 -20.45 -8.16 -9.82
N GLN A 608 -20.57 -7.76 -11.09
CA GLN A 608 -19.71 -8.23 -12.17
C GLN A 608 -18.53 -7.27 -12.39
N GLU A 609 -17.35 -7.84 -12.65
CA GLU A 609 -16.18 -7.07 -13.07
C GLU A 609 -16.28 -6.70 -14.54
N HIS A 610 -15.99 -5.44 -14.85
CA HIS A 610 -15.92 -4.92 -16.20
C HIS A 610 -14.58 -4.25 -16.46
N HIS A 611 -14.08 -4.33 -17.70
CA HIS A 611 -12.90 -3.61 -18.15
C HIS A 611 -13.31 -2.43 -19.04
N MET A 612 -12.94 -1.21 -18.66
CA MET A 612 -13.19 0.00 -19.45
C MET A 612 -11.87 0.53 -20.05
N ALA A 613 -11.93 1.02 -21.30
CA ALA A 613 -10.89 1.90 -21.82
C ALA A 613 -11.48 3.10 -22.57
N ILE A 614 -10.90 4.29 -22.37
CA ILE A 614 -11.22 5.50 -23.13
C ILE A 614 -9.95 6.03 -23.80
N SER A 615 -9.93 6.04 -25.14
CA SER A 615 -8.87 6.66 -25.94
C SER A 615 -9.31 8.01 -26.52
N PHE A 616 -8.41 8.98 -26.57
CA PHE A 616 -8.66 10.34 -27.10
C PHE A 616 -7.42 10.92 -27.81
N GLY A 617 -7.57 12.07 -28.46
CA GLY A 617 -6.53 12.77 -29.22
C GLY A 617 -6.72 12.70 -30.74
N ASP A 618 -5.64 12.62 -31.51
CA ASP A 618 -5.60 12.75 -32.97
C ASP A 618 -6.48 11.75 -33.74
N THR A 619 -6.83 10.64 -33.10
CA THR A 619 -7.69 9.62 -33.70
C THR A 619 -9.17 9.87 -33.40
N GLY A 620 -9.53 10.79 -32.53
CA GLY A 620 -10.88 10.96 -31.98
C GLY A 620 -11.09 10.21 -30.67
N MET A 621 -12.22 10.46 -30.01
CA MET A 621 -12.62 9.84 -28.75
C MET A 621 -13.25 8.45 -29.00
N ARG A 622 -12.85 7.42 -28.25
CA ARG A 622 -13.35 6.04 -28.38
C ARG A 622 -13.51 5.37 -27.03
N LEU A 623 -14.72 4.91 -26.75
CA LEU A 623 -15.05 4.17 -25.54
C LEU A 623 -15.07 2.67 -25.84
N TYR A 624 -14.36 1.90 -25.04
CA TYR A 624 -14.37 0.46 -25.06
C TYR A 624 -14.84 -0.09 -23.72
N LEU A 625 -15.60 -1.18 -23.77
CA LEU A 625 -16.06 -1.95 -22.62
C LEU A 625 -15.83 -3.43 -22.90
N ASP A 626 -15.22 -4.14 -21.96
CA ASP A 626 -14.87 -5.55 -22.04
C ASP A 626 -14.10 -5.95 -23.32
N GLY A 627 -13.27 -5.02 -23.79
CA GLY A 627 -12.44 -5.15 -24.99
C GLY A 627 -13.14 -4.81 -26.31
N GLU A 628 -14.43 -4.52 -26.27
CA GLU A 628 -15.24 -4.15 -27.44
C GLU A 628 -15.38 -2.63 -27.57
N LEU A 629 -15.45 -2.13 -28.80
CA LEU A 629 -15.65 -0.71 -29.07
C LEU A 629 -17.15 -0.43 -29.02
N VAL A 630 -17.62 0.34 -28.04
CA VAL A 630 -19.05 0.56 -27.80
C VAL A 630 -19.55 1.91 -28.30
N ASP A 631 -18.68 2.93 -28.36
CA ASP A 631 -19.05 4.26 -28.88
C ASP A 631 -17.80 5.04 -29.32
N LEU A 632 -17.96 6.00 -30.24
CA LEU A 632 -16.86 6.81 -30.75
C LEU A 632 -17.31 8.15 -31.35
N GLU A 633 -16.44 9.16 -31.26
CA GLU A 633 -16.53 10.43 -31.97
C GLU A 633 -15.19 10.73 -32.64
N ILE A 634 -15.15 10.66 -33.97
CA ILE A 634 -13.89 10.76 -34.75
C ILE A 634 -13.39 12.19 -34.93
N ASP A 635 -14.29 13.17 -34.91
CA ASP A 635 -13.94 14.55 -35.23
C ASP A 635 -13.48 15.33 -33.98
N PHE A 636 -13.70 14.77 -32.79
CA PHE A 636 -13.31 15.38 -31.52
C PHE A 636 -11.90 14.94 -31.09
N THR A 637 -10.91 15.77 -31.38
CA THR A 637 -9.48 15.46 -31.20
C THR A 637 -8.83 16.14 -29.99
N ALA A 638 -9.62 16.52 -28.98
CA ALA A 638 -9.07 17.15 -27.78
C ALA A 638 -8.33 16.14 -26.89
N GLY A 639 -7.24 16.58 -26.25
CA GLY A 639 -6.52 15.85 -25.21
C GLY A 639 -6.85 16.34 -23.81
N ILE A 640 -5.99 16.00 -22.84
CA ILE A 640 -6.11 16.40 -21.43
C ILE A 640 -4.93 17.27 -20.94
N ALA A 641 -3.99 17.62 -21.82
CA ALA A 641 -2.73 18.26 -21.45
C ALA A 641 -2.86 19.59 -20.69
N ALA A 642 -3.93 20.35 -20.95
CA ALA A 642 -4.17 21.64 -20.31
C ALA A 642 -4.82 21.53 -18.91
N ASN A 643 -5.10 20.31 -18.44
CA ASN A 643 -5.82 20.09 -17.20
C ASN A 643 -4.85 19.76 -16.05
N GLU A 644 -4.60 20.76 -15.20
CA GLU A 644 -3.73 20.63 -14.01
C GLU A 644 -4.46 20.08 -12.76
N ASN A 645 -5.75 19.77 -12.84
CA ASN A 645 -6.53 19.30 -11.68
C ASN A 645 -6.10 17.90 -11.23
N PRO A 646 -6.24 17.54 -9.94
CA PRO A 646 -6.00 16.19 -9.48
C PRO A 646 -6.93 15.18 -10.17
N LEU A 647 -6.48 13.92 -10.27
CA LEU A 647 -7.33 12.82 -10.71
C LEU A 647 -8.07 12.28 -9.48
N THR A 648 -9.39 12.36 -9.48
CA THR A 648 -10.26 11.77 -8.45
C THR A 648 -10.70 10.38 -8.87
N LEU A 649 -10.67 9.42 -7.94
CA LEU A 649 -11.17 8.05 -8.12
C LEU A 649 -12.34 7.78 -7.17
N GLY A 650 -13.31 6.99 -7.64
CA GLY A 650 -14.48 6.58 -6.85
C GLY A 650 -15.55 7.67 -6.67
N ALA A 651 -15.40 8.84 -7.30
CA ALA A 651 -16.39 9.91 -7.30
C ALA A 651 -16.24 10.83 -8.52
N SER A 652 -17.26 11.65 -8.77
CA SER A 652 -17.23 12.74 -9.74
C SER A 652 -16.81 14.05 -9.08
N ALA A 653 -15.81 14.75 -9.64
CA ALA A 653 -15.39 16.07 -9.18
C ALA A 653 -16.14 17.17 -9.95
N VAL A 654 -16.64 18.21 -9.26
CA VAL A 654 -17.48 19.26 -9.91
C VAL A 654 -16.94 20.69 -9.74
N ALA A 655 -15.80 20.91 -9.05
CA ALA A 655 -15.30 22.26 -8.74
C ALA A 655 -13.78 22.44 -8.65
N ARG A 656 -13.39 23.72 -8.47
CA ARG A 656 -12.13 24.40 -8.85
C ARG A 656 -10.80 23.93 -8.26
N ASP A 657 -10.84 23.06 -7.27
CA ASP A 657 -9.69 22.78 -6.39
C ASP A 657 -9.61 21.31 -5.98
N GLY A 658 -10.45 20.44 -6.54
CA GLY A 658 -10.55 19.06 -6.10
C GLY A 658 -11.05 18.91 -4.66
N ALA A 659 -11.41 19.96 -3.92
CA ALA A 659 -11.71 19.82 -2.49
C ALA A 659 -12.85 18.82 -2.24
N ARG A 660 -12.68 17.90 -1.28
CA ARG A 660 -13.64 16.82 -0.94
C ARG A 660 -15.11 17.27 -0.86
N ALA A 661 -15.36 18.49 -0.39
CA ALA A 661 -16.71 19.08 -0.31
C ALA A 661 -17.47 19.15 -1.66
N ASN A 662 -16.74 19.08 -2.78
CA ASN A 662 -17.24 19.22 -4.13
C ASN A 662 -17.37 17.89 -4.89
N LEU A 663 -17.12 16.75 -4.23
CA LEU A 663 -17.30 15.42 -4.78
C LEU A 663 -18.77 15.01 -4.80
N ARG A 664 -19.18 14.28 -5.82
CA ARG A 664 -20.54 13.80 -6.06
C ARG A 664 -20.51 12.38 -6.61
N ASP A 665 -21.65 11.70 -6.53
CA ASP A 665 -21.86 10.38 -7.14
C ASP A 665 -20.80 9.36 -6.69
N PRO A 666 -20.70 9.07 -5.38
CA PRO A 666 -19.71 8.13 -4.89
C PRO A 666 -19.96 6.71 -5.41
N LEU A 667 -18.88 5.96 -5.62
CA LEU A 667 -18.90 4.58 -6.06
C LEU A 667 -19.14 3.66 -4.87
N SER A 668 -20.07 2.72 -5.00
CA SER A 668 -20.13 1.49 -4.20
C SER A 668 -19.61 0.36 -5.09
N GLY A 669 -18.41 -0.13 -4.82
CA GLY A 669 -17.77 -1.12 -5.68
C GLY A 669 -16.26 -1.12 -5.57
N SER A 670 -15.58 -1.46 -6.66
CA SER A 670 -14.12 -1.45 -6.68
C SER A 670 -13.53 -0.95 -8.00
N LEU A 671 -12.31 -0.44 -7.94
CA LEU A 671 -11.47 -0.09 -9.09
C LEU A 671 -10.14 -0.81 -8.94
N HIS A 672 -9.60 -1.36 -10.01
CA HIS A 672 -8.23 -1.92 -10.01
C HIS A 672 -7.62 -1.88 -11.42
N GLU A 673 -6.32 -2.14 -11.54
CA GLU A 673 -5.56 -2.07 -12.80
C GLU A 673 -5.75 -0.74 -13.55
N LEU A 674 -5.84 0.38 -12.83
CA LEU A 674 -5.91 1.69 -13.47
C LEU A 674 -4.54 1.99 -14.09
N ALA A 675 -4.51 2.26 -15.38
CA ALA A 675 -3.31 2.67 -16.08
C ALA A 675 -3.60 3.76 -17.12
N PHE A 676 -2.61 4.63 -17.32
CA PHE A 676 -2.63 5.66 -18.33
C PHE A 676 -1.49 5.49 -19.32
N TYR A 677 -1.83 5.65 -20.60
CA TYR A 677 -0.90 5.63 -21.72
C TYR A 677 -0.95 7.01 -22.37
N ASP A 678 0.20 7.65 -22.60
CA ASP A 678 0.38 8.95 -23.28
C ASP A 678 0.12 8.90 -24.80
N ARG A 679 -0.62 7.88 -25.25
CA ARG A 679 -0.98 7.62 -26.63
C ARG A 679 -2.32 6.92 -26.74
N ALA A 680 -2.96 7.05 -27.90
CA ALA A 680 -4.11 6.22 -28.25
C ALA A 680 -3.67 4.76 -28.46
N LEU A 681 -4.20 3.83 -27.67
CA LEU A 681 -3.98 2.39 -27.87
C LEU A 681 -4.77 1.87 -29.06
N SER A 682 -4.24 0.86 -29.74
CA SER A 682 -4.98 0.15 -30.78
C SER A 682 -6.04 -0.78 -30.17
N ARG A 683 -7.11 -1.07 -30.92
CA ARG A 683 -8.13 -2.06 -30.55
C ARG A 683 -7.53 -3.40 -30.09
N ARG A 684 -6.42 -3.83 -30.69
CA ARG A 684 -5.76 -5.10 -30.35
C ARG A 684 -4.97 -5.01 -29.03
N GLU A 685 -4.45 -3.85 -28.67
CA GLU A 685 -3.84 -3.63 -27.36
C GLU A 685 -4.92 -3.63 -26.28
N ILE A 686 -6.01 -2.89 -26.49
CA ILE A 686 -7.15 -2.83 -25.55
C ILE A 686 -7.78 -4.20 -25.35
N ALA A 687 -8.03 -4.96 -26.41
CA ALA A 687 -8.56 -6.32 -26.31
C ALA A 687 -7.59 -7.31 -25.62
N ARG A 688 -6.30 -6.98 -25.48
CA ARG A 688 -5.36 -7.79 -24.69
C ARG A 688 -5.36 -7.39 -23.22
N LEU A 689 -5.51 -6.09 -22.93
CA LEU A 689 -5.64 -5.58 -21.57
C LEU A 689 -6.94 -6.05 -20.90
N ALA A 690 -8.04 -6.06 -21.66
CA ALA A 690 -9.32 -6.61 -21.20
C ALA A 690 -9.23 -8.11 -20.82
N GLY A 691 -8.24 -8.84 -21.35
CA GLY A 691 -8.18 -10.29 -21.28
C GLY A 691 -9.10 -10.94 -22.31
N PRO A 692 -9.35 -12.27 -22.25
CA PRO A 692 -10.49 -12.83 -22.97
C PRO A 692 -11.73 -12.02 -22.59
N PRO A 693 -12.57 -11.60 -23.55
CA PRO A 693 -13.69 -10.74 -23.24
C PRO A 693 -14.45 -11.33 -22.07
N ASN A 694 -14.79 -10.49 -21.08
CA ASN A 694 -15.61 -10.88 -19.96
C ASN A 694 -17.04 -11.05 -20.48
N THR A 695 -17.20 -12.04 -21.35
CA THR A 695 -18.48 -12.60 -21.68
C THR A 695 -18.89 -13.35 -20.43
N GLY A 696 -19.46 -12.63 -19.46
CA GLY A 696 -20.69 -13.14 -18.87
C GLY A 696 -21.47 -13.75 -20.02
N PRO A 697 -21.83 -15.04 -19.92
CA PRO A 697 -21.92 -15.94 -21.07
C PRO A 697 -22.60 -15.25 -22.24
N GLN A 698 -21.86 -15.07 -23.35
CA GLN A 698 -22.51 -14.84 -24.64
C GLN A 698 -23.34 -16.10 -24.85
N VAL A 699 -24.63 -16.03 -24.51
CA VAL A 699 -25.58 -17.10 -24.75
C VAL A 699 -25.69 -17.22 -26.26
N THR A 700 -24.77 -18.01 -26.81
CA THR A 700 -24.77 -18.50 -28.19
C THR A 700 -25.56 -19.81 -28.29
N ALA A 701 -26.01 -20.34 -27.14
CA ALA A 701 -26.85 -21.50 -26.94
C ALA A 701 -27.51 -21.40 -25.55
N GLY A 702 -28.73 -21.93 -25.40
CA GLY A 702 -29.40 -22.02 -24.10
C GLY A 702 -28.61 -22.84 -23.07
N THR A 703 -28.84 -22.57 -21.80
CA THR A 703 -28.05 -23.13 -20.68
C THR A 703 -28.80 -24.18 -19.86
N THR A 704 -30.08 -24.42 -20.15
CA THR A 704 -30.90 -25.33 -19.34
C THR A 704 -30.53 -26.80 -19.53
N GLY A 705 -29.87 -27.14 -20.65
CA GLY A 705 -29.53 -28.50 -21.02
C GLY A 705 -30.76 -29.32 -21.43
N THR A 706 -31.86 -28.65 -21.78
CA THR A 706 -33.14 -29.25 -22.16
C THR A 706 -33.54 -28.79 -23.56
N GLY A 707 -34.61 -29.36 -24.11
CA GLY A 707 -35.13 -28.90 -25.40
C GLY A 707 -35.69 -27.47 -25.42
N LEU A 708 -35.82 -26.79 -24.26
CA LEU A 708 -36.12 -25.36 -24.20
C LEU A 708 -34.99 -24.49 -24.77
N ASP A 709 -33.74 -24.99 -24.79
CA ASP A 709 -32.60 -24.27 -25.37
C ASP A 709 -32.79 -24.00 -26.87
N ALA A 710 -33.69 -24.74 -27.54
CA ALA A 710 -34.08 -24.49 -28.92
C ALA A 710 -34.72 -23.10 -29.12
N VAL A 711 -35.34 -22.51 -28.08
CA VAL A 711 -35.92 -21.16 -28.14
C VAL A 711 -34.81 -20.13 -28.27
N VAL A 712 -33.79 -20.27 -27.44
CA VAL A 712 -32.60 -19.41 -27.42
C VAL A 712 -31.84 -19.51 -28.73
N ASP A 713 -31.59 -20.75 -29.20
CA ASP A 713 -30.97 -20.99 -30.51
C ASP A 713 -31.75 -20.34 -31.65
N THR A 714 -33.08 -20.39 -31.58
CA THR A 714 -33.95 -19.81 -32.60
C THR A 714 -33.83 -18.30 -32.62
N ILE A 715 -33.86 -17.63 -31.48
CA ILE A 715 -33.69 -16.17 -31.39
C ILE A 715 -32.33 -15.78 -31.99
N VAL A 716 -31.26 -16.45 -31.57
CA VAL A 716 -29.89 -16.14 -32.01
C VAL A 716 -29.69 -16.39 -33.51
N LEU A 717 -30.32 -17.43 -34.07
CA LEU A 717 -30.11 -17.86 -35.46
C LEU A 717 -31.16 -17.31 -36.44
N ASP A 718 -32.22 -16.66 -35.98
CA ASP A 718 -33.34 -16.24 -36.82
C ASP A 718 -32.87 -15.23 -37.90
N PRO A 719 -33.07 -15.54 -39.20
CA PRO A 719 -32.61 -14.67 -40.28
C PRO A 719 -33.42 -13.37 -40.39
N GLY A 720 -34.63 -13.34 -39.85
CA GLY A 720 -35.50 -12.17 -39.79
C GLY A 720 -35.05 -11.19 -38.72
N LEU A 721 -34.81 -11.66 -37.50
CA LEU A 721 -34.27 -10.85 -36.40
C LEU A 721 -32.90 -10.27 -36.77
N ARG A 722 -31.99 -11.09 -37.29
CA ARG A 722 -30.67 -10.66 -37.77
C ARG A 722 -30.70 -9.60 -38.87
N ALA A 723 -31.83 -9.49 -39.57
CA ALA A 723 -32.03 -8.49 -40.60
C ALA A 723 -32.74 -7.22 -40.10
N SER A 724 -33.34 -7.28 -38.91
CA SER A 724 -34.30 -6.27 -38.43
C SER A 724 -33.82 -5.52 -37.17
N ILE A 725 -33.05 -6.17 -36.30
CA ILE A 725 -32.54 -5.62 -35.03
C ILE A 725 -31.04 -5.88 -34.85
N SER A 726 -30.43 -5.23 -33.86
CA SER A 726 -28.99 -5.32 -33.62
C SER A 726 -28.58 -6.67 -33.03
N PRO A 727 -27.33 -7.13 -33.23
CA PRO A 727 -26.82 -8.33 -32.58
C PRO A 727 -26.88 -8.28 -31.04
N GLU A 728 -26.81 -7.09 -30.45
CA GLU A 728 -26.95 -6.87 -29.01
C GLU A 728 -28.39 -7.13 -28.55
N GLU A 729 -29.40 -6.55 -29.21
CA GLU A 729 -30.83 -6.80 -28.91
C GLU A 729 -31.19 -8.29 -29.06
N ILE A 730 -30.64 -8.97 -30.07
CA ILE A 730 -30.79 -10.42 -30.25
C ILE A 730 -30.17 -11.18 -29.07
N ALA A 731 -28.96 -10.81 -28.64
CA ALA A 731 -28.29 -11.46 -27.53
C ALA A 731 -29.00 -11.22 -26.20
N ASP A 732 -29.56 -10.03 -26.00
CA ASP A 732 -30.26 -9.62 -24.78
C ASP A 732 -31.62 -10.33 -24.67
N GLY A 733 -32.41 -10.34 -25.76
CA GLY A 733 -33.65 -11.11 -25.81
C GLY A 733 -33.41 -12.63 -25.68
N ALA A 734 -32.29 -13.14 -26.19
CA ALA A 734 -31.89 -14.53 -26.00
C ALA A 734 -31.51 -14.84 -24.54
N ARG A 735 -30.83 -13.92 -23.83
CA ARG A 735 -30.53 -14.06 -22.39
C ARG A 735 -31.80 -14.02 -21.54
N ALA A 736 -32.73 -13.13 -21.86
CA ALA A 736 -34.02 -13.07 -21.20
C ALA A 736 -34.79 -14.40 -21.35
N ALA A 737 -34.87 -14.92 -22.58
CA ALA A 737 -35.46 -16.22 -22.88
C ALA A 737 -34.78 -17.37 -22.10
N ASP A 738 -33.46 -17.38 -22.02
CA ASP A 738 -32.71 -18.41 -21.28
C ASP A 738 -33.01 -18.39 -19.77
N GLY A 739 -33.06 -17.19 -19.17
CA GLY A 739 -33.47 -17.01 -17.78
C GLY A 739 -34.90 -17.50 -17.51
N MET A 740 -35.85 -17.18 -18.40
CA MET A 740 -37.23 -17.65 -18.27
C MET A 740 -37.32 -19.17 -18.43
N ASN A 741 -36.56 -19.78 -19.33
CA ASN A 741 -36.48 -21.23 -19.49
C ASN A 741 -35.97 -21.92 -18.21
N ALA A 742 -34.95 -21.34 -17.56
CA ALA A 742 -34.44 -21.87 -16.30
C ALA A 742 -35.51 -21.85 -15.19
N LEU A 743 -36.28 -20.76 -15.08
CA LEU A 743 -37.37 -20.64 -14.12
C LEU A 743 -38.55 -21.59 -14.42
N ILE A 744 -38.87 -21.83 -15.70
CA ILE A 744 -39.86 -22.87 -16.09
C ILE A 744 -39.39 -24.24 -15.61
N LEU A 745 -38.12 -24.58 -15.84
CA LEU A 745 -37.56 -25.87 -15.44
C LEU A 745 -37.53 -26.04 -13.92
N GLU A 746 -37.20 -24.99 -13.18
CA GLU A 746 -37.31 -24.96 -11.72
C GLU A 746 -38.75 -25.21 -11.27
N ALA A 747 -39.71 -24.49 -11.85
CA ALA A 747 -41.12 -24.64 -11.51
C ALA A 747 -41.65 -26.06 -11.79
N ILE A 748 -41.24 -26.67 -12.91
CA ILE A 748 -41.57 -28.07 -13.24
C ILE A 748 -41.06 -29.01 -12.14
N ARG A 749 -39.79 -28.88 -11.75
CA ARG A 749 -39.17 -29.70 -10.69
C ARG A 749 -39.81 -29.48 -9.33
N ALA A 750 -40.08 -28.22 -8.97
CA ALA A 750 -40.64 -27.87 -7.67
C ALA A 750 -42.11 -28.31 -7.50
N THR A 751 -42.82 -28.53 -8.60
CA THR A 751 -44.24 -28.93 -8.59
C THR A 751 -44.46 -30.41 -8.91
N ASP A 752 -43.41 -31.15 -9.27
CA ASP A 752 -43.46 -32.57 -9.67
C ASP A 752 -44.50 -32.85 -10.78
N VAL A 753 -44.73 -31.88 -11.67
CA VAL A 753 -45.69 -31.99 -12.78
C VAL A 753 -45.14 -32.81 -13.94
N ALA A 754 -46.02 -33.25 -14.85
CA ALA A 754 -45.67 -34.09 -16.01
C ALA A 754 -44.93 -35.40 -15.68
N PHE A 755 -45.11 -35.93 -14.46
CA PHE A 755 -44.54 -37.21 -14.02
C PHE A 755 -45.00 -38.41 -14.88
N ASP A 756 -46.16 -38.30 -15.52
CA ASP A 756 -46.66 -39.29 -16.48
C ASP A 756 -46.03 -39.17 -17.88
N GLY A 757 -45.02 -38.28 -18.02
CA GLY A 757 -44.28 -38.03 -19.25
C GLY A 757 -45.01 -37.09 -20.20
N HIS A 758 -45.99 -36.32 -19.73
CA HIS A 758 -46.80 -35.45 -20.56
C HIS A 758 -47.33 -34.24 -19.78
N PHE A 759 -47.24 -33.03 -20.33
CA PHE A 759 -47.88 -31.84 -19.77
C PHE A 759 -49.36 -31.75 -20.18
N ASP A 760 -50.26 -31.63 -19.21
CA ASP A 760 -51.63 -31.20 -19.43
C ASP A 760 -51.90 -29.80 -18.85
N ARG A 761 -53.11 -29.29 -19.04
CA ARG A 761 -53.48 -27.95 -18.59
C ARG A 761 -53.41 -27.75 -17.06
N TRP A 762 -53.57 -28.82 -16.27
CA TRP A 762 -53.50 -28.75 -14.82
C TRP A 762 -52.06 -28.64 -14.35
N ASP A 763 -51.13 -29.31 -15.02
CA ASP A 763 -49.70 -29.12 -14.78
C ASP A 763 -49.29 -27.65 -14.96
N LEU A 764 -49.80 -26.99 -16.00
CA LEU A 764 -49.52 -25.58 -16.23
C LEU A 764 -50.14 -24.65 -15.19
N TYR A 765 -51.27 -25.03 -14.57
CA TYR A 765 -51.79 -24.25 -13.45
C TYR A 765 -50.81 -24.24 -12.28
N ASP A 766 -50.19 -25.38 -11.98
CA ASP A 766 -49.25 -25.53 -10.88
C ASP A 766 -47.92 -24.81 -11.18
N VAL A 767 -47.37 -24.98 -12.39
CA VAL A 767 -46.18 -24.24 -12.86
C VAL A 767 -46.42 -22.73 -12.82
N ASN A 768 -47.54 -22.26 -13.38
CA ASN A 768 -47.86 -20.83 -13.40
C ASN A 768 -48.07 -20.27 -11.99
N HIS A 769 -48.69 -21.05 -11.10
CA HIS A 769 -48.87 -20.66 -9.71
C HIS A 769 -47.53 -20.55 -8.97
N TYR A 770 -46.59 -21.47 -9.21
CA TYR A 770 -45.25 -21.41 -8.63
C TYR A 770 -44.49 -20.16 -9.08
N LEU A 771 -44.39 -19.92 -10.39
CA LEU A 771 -43.72 -18.75 -10.96
C LEU A 771 -44.27 -17.44 -10.38
N ARG A 772 -45.60 -17.32 -10.25
CA ARG A 772 -46.26 -16.15 -9.66
C ARG A 772 -45.98 -15.95 -8.18
N ARG A 773 -45.73 -17.04 -7.45
CA ARG A 773 -45.56 -16.98 -5.99
C ARG A 773 -44.11 -16.69 -5.62
N GLU A 774 -43.17 -17.35 -6.29
CA GLU A 774 -41.75 -17.29 -5.93
C GLU A 774 -40.96 -16.30 -6.80
N HIS A 775 -41.31 -16.16 -8.08
CA HIS A 775 -40.45 -15.51 -9.08
C HIS A 775 -41.11 -14.36 -9.84
N LEU A 776 -42.23 -13.81 -9.35
CA LEU A 776 -43.01 -12.82 -10.11
C LEU A 776 -42.20 -11.59 -10.54
N ALA A 777 -41.33 -11.07 -9.67
CA ALA A 777 -40.53 -9.88 -9.99
C ALA A 777 -39.49 -10.18 -11.08
N GLU A 778 -38.64 -11.19 -10.86
CA GLU A 778 -37.63 -11.63 -11.83
C GLU A 778 -38.27 -12.05 -13.17
N TRP A 779 -39.38 -12.78 -13.13
CA TRP A 779 -40.13 -13.18 -14.31
C TRP A 779 -40.68 -11.99 -15.10
N THR A 780 -41.19 -10.96 -14.41
CA THR A 780 -41.68 -9.73 -15.08
C THR A 780 -40.52 -8.96 -15.72
N ASP A 781 -39.37 -8.87 -15.05
CA ASP A 781 -38.19 -8.17 -15.57
C ASP A 781 -37.60 -8.89 -16.79
N LEU A 782 -37.56 -10.23 -16.78
CA LEU A 782 -37.12 -11.05 -17.91
C LEU A 782 -38.11 -11.02 -19.07
N HIS A 783 -39.42 -11.06 -18.80
CA HIS A 783 -40.44 -10.91 -19.84
C HIS A 783 -40.31 -9.55 -20.54
N GLY A 784 -40.14 -8.50 -19.74
CA GLY A 784 -39.92 -7.14 -20.20
C GLY A 784 -41.20 -6.35 -20.46
N ASP A 785 -41.02 -5.09 -20.83
CA ASP A 785 -42.08 -4.11 -21.10
C ASP A 785 -42.06 -3.76 -22.60
N ASP A 786 -43.24 -3.50 -23.17
CA ASP A 786 -43.44 -2.97 -24.53
C ASP A 786 -44.20 -1.63 -24.54
N GLU A 787 -44.49 -1.06 -23.35
CA GLU A 787 -45.18 0.20 -23.22
C GLU A 787 -44.28 1.42 -23.51
N ALA A 788 -44.92 2.52 -23.93
CA ALA A 788 -44.28 3.82 -24.16
C ALA A 788 -43.11 3.84 -25.20
N GLY A 789 -42.97 2.79 -26.01
CA GLY A 789 -41.94 2.67 -27.05
C GLY A 789 -40.57 2.29 -26.50
N VAL A 790 -40.51 1.62 -25.35
CA VAL A 790 -39.30 1.03 -24.77
C VAL A 790 -39.52 -0.47 -24.68
N GLU A 791 -38.76 -1.23 -25.47
CA GLU A 791 -38.73 -2.69 -25.39
C GLU A 791 -37.61 -3.11 -24.42
N THR A 792 -37.92 -4.01 -23.48
CA THR A 792 -36.95 -4.65 -22.57
C THR A 792 -37.15 -6.16 -22.52
N GLY A 793 -36.23 -6.89 -21.88
CA GLY A 793 -36.39 -8.33 -21.68
C GLY A 793 -36.57 -9.12 -22.99
N PHE A 794 -37.49 -10.07 -22.98
CA PHE A 794 -37.86 -10.85 -24.16
C PHE A 794 -38.53 -10.00 -25.26
N HIS A 795 -39.17 -8.88 -24.91
CA HIS A 795 -39.77 -7.98 -25.90
C HIS A 795 -38.77 -7.31 -26.84
N LEU A 796 -37.46 -7.37 -26.57
CA LEU A 796 -36.42 -6.94 -27.52
C LEU A 796 -36.36 -7.74 -28.83
N VAL A 797 -37.00 -8.91 -28.87
CA VAL A 797 -37.03 -9.79 -30.06
C VAL A 797 -38.46 -10.13 -30.50
N GLN A 798 -39.46 -9.74 -29.71
CA GLN A 798 -40.86 -10.04 -29.95
C GLN A 798 -41.47 -8.94 -30.82
N GLY A 799 -42.04 -9.33 -31.96
CA GLY A 799 -42.57 -8.37 -32.94
C GLY A 799 -41.53 -7.85 -33.94
N ASP A 800 -40.24 -8.12 -33.74
CA ASP A 800 -39.12 -7.53 -34.50
C ASP A 800 -38.68 -8.29 -35.74
N GLY A 801 -39.64 -8.90 -36.44
CA GLY A 801 -39.38 -9.47 -37.76
C GLY A 801 -38.85 -10.91 -37.76
N ALA A 802 -38.95 -11.65 -36.66
CA ALA A 802 -38.65 -13.08 -36.60
C ALA A 802 -39.37 -13.87 -37.73
N LEU A 803 -38.65 -14.77 -38.41
CA LEU A 803 -39.15 -15.53 -39.56
C LEU A 803 -39.33 -17.03 -39.30
N THR A 804 -38.62 -17.60 -38.33
CA THR A 804 -38.61 -19.02 -38.02
C THR A 804 -39.98 -19.49 -37.59
N ARG A 805 -40.37 -20.67 -38.08
CA ARG A 805 -41.68 -21.27 -37.83
C ARG A 805 -41.56 -22.60 -37.12
N TRP A 806 -42.42 -22.82 -36.14
CA TRP A 806 -42.49 -24.05 -35.35
C TRP A 806 -43.91 -24.62 -35.36
N PHE A 807 -43.99 -25.94 -35.08
CA PHE A 807 -45.23 -26.69 -34.87
C PHE A 807 -46.32 -26.46 -35.93
N GLY A 808 -45.91 -26.26 -37.18
CA GLY A 808 -46.78 -25.85 -38.29
C GLY A 808 -46.30 -24.54 -38.89
N ASP A 809 -47.19 -23.56 -38.94
CA ASP A 809 -46.94 -22.22 -39.50
C ASP A 809 -46.84 -21.11 -38.41
N ASP A 810 -46.78 -21.49 -37.13
CA ASP A 810 -46.71 -20.54 -36.01
C ASP A 810 -45.32 -19.90 -35.91
N ASN A 811 -45.26 -18.61 -35.53
CA ASN A 811 -43.98 -17.92 -35.38
C ASN A 811 -43.27 -18.42 -34.12
N ALA A 812 -42.02 -18.87 -34.25
CA ALA A 812 -41.29 -19.45 -33.13
C ALA A 812 -41.08 -18.44 -31.98
N VAL A 813 -40.82 -17.17 -32.31
CA VAL A 813 -40.61 -16.10 -31.31
C VAL A 813 -41.94 -15.46 -30.94
N ASN A 814 -42.66 -14.92 -31.92
CA ASN A 814 -43.85 -14.07 -31.72
C ASN A 814 -45.14 -14.84 -31.42
N THR A 815 -45.07 -16.16 -31.22
CA THR A 815 -46.28 -16.97 -30.94
C THR A 815 -45.95 -18.05 -29.94
N VAL A 816 -44.95 -18.89 -30.23
CA VAL A 816 -44.60 -20.00 -29.34
C VAL A 816 -43.85 -19.51 -28.11
N ALA A 817 -42.70 -18.84 -28.27
CA ALA A 817 -41.93 -18.31 -27.15
C ALA A 817 -42.72 -17.25 -26.37
N ASP A 818 -43.35 -16.30 -27.06
CA ASP A 818 -44.29 -15.34 -26.45
C ASP A 818 -45.34 -16.04 -25.58
N GLY A 819 -46.06 -17.03 -26.12
CA GLY A 819 -47.10 -17.72 -25.38
C GLY A 819 -46.58 -18.58 -24.22
N LEU A 820 -45.36 -19.14 -24.30
CA LEU A 820 -44.69 -19.81 -23.18
C LEU A 820 -44.35 -18.82 -22.06
N TYR A 821 -43.79 -17.67 -22.41
CA TYR A 821 -43.30 -16.66 -21.47
C TYR A 821 -44.41 -15.82 -20.83
N HIS A 822 -45.64 -15.98 -21.32
CA HIS A 822 -46.84 -15.54 -20.64
C HIS A 822 -47.28 -16.44 -19.46
N LEU A 823 -46.63 -17.59 -19.23
CA LEU A 823 -46.62 -18.20 -17.89
C LEU A 823 -46.10 -17.16 -16.89
N GLY A 824 -46.39 -17.29 -15.60
CA GLY A 824 -46.16 -16.21 -14.62
C GLY A 824 -47.21 -15.09 -14.64
N PHE A 825 -48.10 -15.00 -15.64
CA PHE A 825 -49.20 -14.01 -15.67
C PHE A 825 -50.57 -14.60 -15.26
N GLU A 826 -51.61 -13.76 -15.16
CA GLU A 826 -52.92 -14.17 -14.65
C GLU A 826 -53.61 -15.15 -15.63
N ILE A 827 -54.20 -16.24 -15.11
CA ILE A 827 -55.03 -17.15 -15.92
C ILE A 827 -56.50 -16.75 -15.79
N ARG A 828 -57.17 -16.52 -16.93
CA ARG A 828 -58.62 -16.28 -16.99
C ARG A 828 -59.30 -17.34 -17.85
N GLY A 829 -60.02 -18.25 -17.20
CA GLY A 829 -60.67 -19.37 -17.88
C GLY A 829 -59.66 -20.44 -18.26
N GLU A 830 -59.39 -20.62 -19.55
CA GLU A 830 -58.39 -21.58 -20.06
C GLU A 830 -57.25 -20.87 -20.80
N ARG A 831 -57.07 -19.57 -20.57
CA ARG A 831 -56.07 -18.73 -21.27
C ARG A 831 -55.26 -17.89 -20.30
N LEU A 832 -53.99 -17.71 -20.65
CA LEU A 832 -53.12 -16.71 -20.05
C LEU A 832 -53.58 -15.33 -20.50
N VAL A 833 -53.33 -14.31 -19.68
CA VAL A 833 -53.53 -12.91 -20.07
C VAL A 833 -52.19 -12.20 -20.14
N ASN A 834 -52.06 -11.29 -21.09
CA ASN A 834 -50.92 -10.37 -21.15
C ASN A 834 -51.05 -9.25 -20.09
N GLU A 835 -50.07 -8.36 -20.05
CA GLU A 835 -49.95 -7.24 -19.11
C GLU A 835 -51.17 -6.31 -19.14
N ASP A 836 -51.76 -6.13 -20.32
CA ASP A 836 -52.99 -5.36 -20.54
C ASP A 836 -54.28 -6.07 -20.09
N GLY A 837 -54.18 -7.33 -19.67
CA GLY A 837 -55.30 -8.18 -19.30
C GLY A 837 -56.10 -8.72 -20.51
N ASN A 838 -55.54 -8.65 -21.72
CA ASN A 838 -56.08 -9.28 -22.93
C ASN A 838 -55.73 -10.77 -22.96
N ALA A 839 -56.55 -11.58 -23.63
CA ALA A 839 -56.32 -13.02 -23.70
C ALA A 839 -55.13 -13.35 -24.63
N ASN A 840 -54.08 -13.98 -24.09
CA ASN A 840 -52.97 -14.59 -24.84
C ASN A 840 -53.20 -16.12 -24.96
N ALA A 841 -52.15 -16.95 -25.08
CA ALA A 841 -52.20 -18.37 -25.41
C ALA A 841 -53.11 -19.19 -24.48
N SER A 842 -53.70 -20.26 -25.01
CA SER A 842 -54.44 -21.20 -24.16
C SER A 842 -53.48 -22.13 -23.43
N LEU A 843 -53.88 -22.61 -22.26
CA LEU A 843 -53.08 -23.60 -21.53
C LEU A 843 -52.89 -24.89 -22.34
N ASP A 844 -53.86 -25.26 -23.17
CA ASP A 844 -53.71 -26.44 -24.05
C ASP A 844 -52.63 -26.22 -25.13
N ASP A 845 -52.49 -25.01 -25.66
CA ASP A 845 -51.44 -24.68 -26.65
C ASP A 845 -50.05 -24.67 -26.00
N VAL A 846 -49.93 -24.04 -24.81
CA VAL A 846 -48.68 -24.00 -24.04
C VAL A 846 -48.25 -25.41 -23.62
N ALA A 847 -49.19 -26.26 -23.21
CA ALA A 847 -48.91 -27.64 -22.82
C ALA A 847 -48.43 -28.44 -24.04
N PHE A 848 -49.05 -28.24 -25.19
CA PHE A 848 -48.61 -28.85 -26.44
C PHE A 848 -47.18 -28.42 -26.81
N TRP A 849 -46.84 -27.13 -26.73
CA TRP A 849 -45.49 -26.66 -27.05
C TRP A 849 -44.43 -27.18 -26.08
N LEU A 850 -44.71 -27.23 -24.76
CA LEU A 850 -43.78 -27.83 -23.80
C LEU A 850 -43.59 -29.33 -24.06
N ASN A 851 -44.65 -30.06 -24.39
CA ASN A 851 -44.53 -31.48 -24.76
C ASN A 851 -43.64 -31.71 -25.99
N GLU A 852 -43.68 -30.81 -26.97
CA GLU A 852 -42.86 -30.92 -28.18
C GLU A 852 -41.42 -30.45 -27.95
N LEU A 853 -41.22 -29.33 -27.25
CA LEU A 853 -39.87 -28.82 -26.94
C LEU A 853 -39.13 -29.77 -26.00
N LEU A 854 -39.77 -30.27 -24.96
CA LEU A 854 -39.18 -31.14 -23.94
C LEU A 854 -39.40 -32.64 -24.24
N ALA A 855 -39.72 -33.02 -25.48
CA ALA A 855 -40.09 -34.40 -25.81
C ALA A 855 -39.00 -35.42 -25.43
N ASP A 856 -37.73 -35.09 -25.67
CA ASP A 856 -36.59 -35.93 -25.33
C ASP A 856 -36.36 -35.99 -23.80
N ASP A 857 -36.57 -34.87 -23.10
CA ASP A 857 -36.42 -34.77 -21.65
C ASP A 857 -37.50 -35.56 -20.90
N LEU A 858 -38.75 -35.45 -21.36
CA LEU A 858 -39.90 -36.21 -20.85
C LEU A 858 -39.71 -37.71 -21.09
N LEU A 859 -39.19 -38.10 -22.26
CA LEU A 859 -38.91 -39.50 -22.57
C LEU A 859 -37.73 -40.06 -21.75
N ALA A 860 -36.72 -39.24 -21.49
CA ALA A 860 -35.56 -39.59 -20.67
C ALA A 860 -35.86 -39.54 -19.16
N GLY A 861 -36.94 -38.87 -18.75
CA GLY A 861 -37.28 -38.63 -17.34
C GLY A 861 -36.33 -37.67 -16.64
N THR A 862 -35.64 -36.79 -17.39
CA THR A 862 -34.61 -35.86 -16.86
C THR A 862 -35.19 -34.65 -16.15
N LEU A 863 -36.51 -34.44 -16.25
CA LEU A 863 -37.22 -33.33 -15.60
C LEU A 863 -37.58 -33.62 -14.14
N ALA A 864 -37.43 -34.87 -13.66
CA ALA A 864 -37.65 -35.25 -12.27
C ALA A 864 -36.38 -35.04 -11.41
N GLU A 865 -36.54 -34.65 -10.15
CA GLU A 865 -35.43 -34.54 -9.18
C GLU A 865 -34.65 -35.88 -9.05
N PRO A 866 -33.30 -35.87 -8.98
CA PRO A 866 -32.49 -37.08 -8.82
C PRO A 866 -32.79 -37.89 -7.55
N ASP A 867 -33.50 -37.31 -6.58
CA ASP A 867 -33.77 -37.91 -5.27
C ASP A 867 -35.11 -38.68 -5.17
N ALA A 868 -35.85 -38.85 -6.27
CA ALA A 868 -37.08 -39.67 -6.27
C ALA A 868 -36.86 -41.16 -6.65
N VAL A 869 -35.60 -41.60 -6.84
CA VAL A 869 -35.30 -42.99 -7.23
C VAL A 869 -34.27 -43.67 -6.33
N ASP A 870 -34.51 -43.74 -5.01
CA ASP A 870 -34.06 -44.89 -4.21
C ASP A 870 -34.70 -44.99 -2.80
N ALA A 871 -35.98 -45.37 -2.67
CA ALA A 871 -36.51 -45.89 -1.39
C ALA A 871 -37.87 -46.63 -1.45
N ALA A 872 -38.30 -47.21 -2.57
CA ALA A 872 -39.40 -48.18 -2.54
C ALA A 872 -39.39 -49.05 -3.81
N PHE A 873 -39.40 -50.38 -3.64
CA PHE A 873 -39.51 -51.42 -4.69
C PHE A 873 -38.24 -52.08 -5.26
N ALA A 874 -37.17 -52.20 -4.47
CA ALA A 874 -36.15 -53.26 -4.67
C ALA A 874 -36.13 -54.32 -3.55
N GLY A 875 -37.31 -54.68 -3.01
CA GLY A 875 -37.45 -55.80 -2.08
C GLY A 875 -38.90 -56.30 -2.00
N GLN A 876 -39.11 -57.56 -2.42
CA GLN A 876 -40.37 -58.28 -2.66
C GLN A 876 -40.95 -57.98 -4.07
N ILE A 877 -40.93 -58.87 -5.07
CA ILE A 877 -41.03 -60.34 -5.14
C ILE A 877 -40.16 -60.88 -6.28
#